data_AF-A0AA39S347-F1
#
_entry.id   AF-A0AA39S347-F1
#
_cell.length_a   1.000
_cell.length_b   1.000
_cell.length_c   1.000
_cell.angle_alpha   90.00
_cell.angle_beta   90.00
_cell.angle_gamma   90.00
#
_symmetry.space_group_name_H-M   'P 1'
#
loop_
_entity.id
_entity.type
_entity.pdbx_description
1 polymer ?
#
loop_
_entity_poly.entity_id
_entity_poly.type
_entity_poly.pdbx_seq_one_letter_code
_entity_poly.pdbx_strand_id
1 'polypeptide(L)'
;MGRCVPVSGIGPDMLMEGPFVEQGLCEENRLTGPSKAEGCSVLKRGCSGGLILLWKKVLQVKVLSYSVGHIDARFTMEDGYPWRFSGVYGDPSPHNRVASWDLMGRLSEMDRLPWVCGGDFNEILGMQEKVGGSVKSISGLIRFRQGRGPSNSSQEFIGKLNHCASRLRGWSQLRFRNLSSQISIKNREIENLYRYCENEGVMTEIQVLEKSVEDLLDSEELFWKQHARADWLEARDRNSKFFHAKASARQKKNSILRLQNSEGRMEETEEGMARVLQEFFHSLFQSAHPTPSNISRASDDISSSFSQSQRVELDRDFTAEEVRLAIFDLSPSKAPGPDGFHALFFQKFWHILKDDVTSVCLRILNGYASVKEFNRTTVVLIPKLNNPISPKDFRPIALCSVIYKTITKAIAFRVKPFLQDIVSPNQSAFVPGRHIFDNVLIAFESLHSIAKKKTGNKGLMAIKLDISKAYDRVEWKFLEVVLRKMNFPPRLIELILDCISTTSLCFLLNGKSVCEVQPSRGLRQGCPLSPYLFILCAEAFSCLIKKAENNGRGLGIQCSRGGPLISHMFFADDSILFSRASWECSLSIREILHVYACGSGQEINLQKSKVTFSPNVVEETKAVLIDLLGIEECLQQDQYLGLPTLVGRNKRIVFNDIMERVWKKLRSWKDNYFSVGGKEILIRAVAQAIPNYVMSIFQLLVGLCKDLGSMFSKFWWGSKEGKRKISWVKWIDLCKPKCQGGLNFKDLISSNQSLLAMQAWKILQHPESLIARLLKAKYFKQEEFLQVEVKSGISHVWRSILWGRNLLSQGLKWVVGNGKNIRVFQDKWIPRPSSFRTITPDPGGEIRVADLLSRNLRWWDIDKLNRLLLPGDKELVLSIPISWHGGEDYLAWHFDKHGEYSVHSGYQLAISQQVSESSSTSDQSQQWWNRMWSLHIPPKVKIFIWRAYGNALPSLQNLWQRKVVSSPRGAAADVLMFVSSIHSDEDLGSFCMLAWAIWGNRNSLYNTGKCKPSELMASSAAPLLAEFQRSKRAIIPIIPSVQIRGGPNWLAPPPGQLKINTAATLRSNGLAIGVGVEIRDEKGLVVVARSKQLPGNFTAEIGELIALREGLQLAKFYNMKVRPMWFPSLTIPGL
;
A
#
# COMPACT_ATOMS: atom_id res chain seq x y z
N MET A 1 -2.57 -3.43 -64.76
CA MET A 1 -2.01 -3.67 -63.43
C MET A 1 -0.54 -4.00 -63.58
N GLY A 2 0.35 -3.16 -63.06
CA GLY A 2 1.79 -3.42 -63.05
C GLY A 2 2.16 -4.55 -62.09
N ARG A 3 3.26 -5.24 -62.35
CA ARG A 3 3.86 -6.24 -61.44
C ARG A 3 5.20 -5.69 -60.94
N CYS A 4 5.41 -5.73 -59.63
CA CYS A 4 6.71 -5.48 -59.00
C CYS A 4 7.21 -6.83 -58.47
N VAL A 5 8.39 -7.27 -58.90
CA VAL A 5 8.94 -8.61 -58.57
C VAL A 5 10.38 -8.46 -58.08
N PRO A 6 10.77 -9.08 -56.95
CA PRO A 6 12.17 -9.16 -56.55
C PRO A 6 12.95 -10.04 -57.54
N VAL A 7 14.11 -9.57 -57.98
CA VAL A 7 14.93 -10.19 -59.05
C VAL A 7 15.42 -11.62 -58.72
N SER A 8 15.30 -12.06 -57.46
CA SER A 8 15.77 -13.38 -57.01
C SER A 8 14.94 -14.59 -57.49
N GLY A 9 13.82 -14.38 -58.22
CA GLY A 9 12.88 -15.45 -58.59
C GLY A 9 12.63 -15.65 -60.10
N ILE A 10 13.45 -15.06 -60.98
CA ILE A 10 13.23 -15.14 -62.44
C ILE A 10 14.11 -16.26 -63.03
N GLY A 11 13.50 -17.28 -63.64
CA GLY A 11 14.22 -18.34 -64.36
C GLY A 11 14.89 -17.83 -65.65
N PRO A 12 15.89 -18.55 -66.19
CA PRO A 12 16.72 -18.08 -67.30
C PRO A 12 15.94 -17.65 -68.55
N ASP A 13 14.75 -18.24 -68.78
CA ASP A 13 13.96 -18.07 -70.00
C ASP A 13 13.19 -16.73 -70.09
N MET A 14 13.24 -15.88 -69.06
CA MET A 14 12.63 -14.53 -69.06
C MET A 14 13.65 -13.39 -69.23
N LEU A 15 14.93 -13.69 -69.42
CA LEU A 15 15.95 -12.66 -69.67
C LEU A 15 15.89 -12.23 -71.14
N MET A 16 15.27 -11.08 -71.36
CA MET A 16 15.28 -10.34 -72.61
C MET A 16 16.71 -9.98 -73.00
N GLU A 17 17.17 -10.43 -74.18
CA GLU A 17 18.46 -10.03 -74.76
C GLU A 17 18.48 -8.52 -75.04
N GLY A 18 19.30 -7.80 -74.31
CA GLY A 18 19.62 -6.38 -74.51
C GLY A 18 20.85 -6.02 -73.67
N PRO A 19 21.74 -5.13 -74.15
CA PRO A 19 23.04 -4.92 -73.51
C PRO A 19 22.86 -4.20 -72.18
N PHE A 20 23.13 -4.89 -71.07
CA PHE A 20 23.24 -4.27 -69.75
C PHE A 20 24.62 -3.62 -69.65
N VAL A 21 24.71 -2.31 -69.88
CA VAL A 21 25.93 -1.54 -69.59
C VAL A 21 25.97 -1.22 -68.10
N GLU A 22 27.08 -1.58 -67.45
CA GLU A 22 27.41 -1.18 -66.07
C GLU A 22 27.63 0.34 -66.00
N GLN A 23 26.70 1.10 -65.42
CA GLN A 23 27.00 2.28 -64.58
C GLN A 23 25.74 2.95 -63.99
N GLY A 24 25.55 2.82 -62.68
CA GLY A 24 25.29 3.92 -61.72
C GLY A 24 24.14 4.94 -61.86
N LEU A 25 23.34 4.98 -62.92
CA LEU A 25 22.28 5.97 -63.12
C LEU A 25 20.96 5.29 -63.52
N CYS A 26 19.83 5.73 -62.94
CA CYS A 26 18.50 5.37 -63.44
C CYS A 26 18.28 6.10 -64.76
N GLU A 27 18.88 5.61 -65.84
CA GLU A 27 18.46 6.01 -67.18
C GLU A 27 17.04 5.44 -67.40
N GLU A 28 16.19 6.20 -68.09
CA GLU A 28 14.91 5.73 -68.64
C GLU A 28 15.16 4.61 -69.69
N ASN A 29 15.75 3.50 -69.29
CA ASN A 29 15.89 2.32 -70.12
C ASN A 29 14.53 1.66 -70.17
N ARG A 30 13.68 2.16 -71.07
CA ARG A 30 12.42 1.54 -71.47
C ARG A 30 12.73 0.13 -71.94
N LEU A 31 12.54 -0.85 -71.06
CA LEU A 31 12.50 -2.26 -71.42
C LEU A 31 11.36 -2.43 -72.43
N THR A 32 11.67 -2.52 -73.72
CA THR A 32 10.68 -2.81 -74.77
C THR A 32 10.80 -4.28 -75.14
N GLY A 33 9.75 -5.05 -74.85
CA GLY A 33 9.68 -6.45 -75.23
C GLY A 33 8.51 -6.80 -76.13
N PRO A 34 8.46 -8.02 -76.67
CA PRO A 34 7.39 -8.47 -77.58
C PRO A 34 6.01 -8.49 -76.91
N SER A 35 5.93 -8.30 -75.58
CA SER A 35 4.71 -7.94 -74.86
C SER A 35 4.65 -6.44 -74.55
N LYS A 36 3.53 -5.78 -74.86
CA LYS A 36 3.19 -4.34 -74.71
C LYS A 36 3.38 -3.73 -73.28
N ALA A 37 4.56 -3.82 -72.68
CA ALA A 37 4.90 -3.31 -71.35
C ALA A 37 6.14 -2.38 -71.40
N GLU A 38 6.19 -1.43 -70.48
CA GLU A 38 7.29 -0.51 -70.17
C GLU A 38 7.67 -0.67 -68.69
N GLY A 39 8.84 -0.21 -68.26
CA GLY A 39 9.24 -0.37 -66.86
C GLY A 39 10.50 0.37 -66.46
N CYS A 40 10.79 0.38 -65.16
CA CYS A 40 12.04 0.86 -64.58
C CYS A 40 12.58 -0.14 -63.54
N SER A 41 13.90 -0.12 -63.32
CA SER A 41 14.57 -1.05 -62.41
C SER A 41 15.66 -0.37 -61.59
N VAL A 42 15.83 -0.81 -60.34
CA VAL A 42 16.97 -0.49 -59.49
C VAL A 42 17.78 -1.76 -59.28
N LEU A 43 19.03 -1.76 -59.77
CA LEU A 43 19.92 -2.91 -59.76
C LEU A 43 20.42 -3.26 -58.34
N LYS A 44 20.70 -4.54 -58.15
CA LYS A 44 21.25 -5.14 -56.92
C LYS A 44 22.60 -4.53 -56.55
N ARG A 45 22.82 -4.24 -55.25
CA ARG A 45 24.15 -3.92 -54.66
C ARG A 45 24.55 -4.99 -53.63
N GLY A 46 25.69 -5.66 -53.85
CA GLY A 46 26.18 -6.70 -52.92
C GLY A 46 25.24 -7.91 -52.83
N CYS A 47 24.97 -8.43 -51.63
CA CYS A 47 24.08 -9.59 -51.41
C CYS A 47 22.58 -9.23 -51.31
N SER A 48 22.19 -7.96 -51.49
CA SER A 48 20.79 -7.51 -51.41
C SER A 48 19.98 -7.84 -52.69
N GLY A 49 18.64 -7.81 -52.63
CA GLY A 49 17.78 -7.92 -53.82
C GLY A 49 17.68 -6.61 -54.61
N GLY A 50 17.18 -6.66 -55.85
CA GLY A 50 16.85 -5.47 -56.66
C GLY A 50 15.34 -5.30 -56.84
N LEU A 51 14.88 -4.10 -57.23
CA LEU A 51 13.47 -3.78 -57.49
C LEU A 51 13.25 -3.53 -58.99
N ILE A 52 12.19 -4.10 -59.55
CA ILE A 52 11.74 -3.81 -60.93
C ILE A 52 10.25 -3.47 -60.89
N LEU A 53 9.86 -2.34 -61.49
CA LEU A 53 8.48 -1.92 -61.66
C LEU A 53 8.13 -1.91 -63.15
N LEU A 54 7.18 -2.78 -63.56
CA LEU A 54 6.70 -2.89 -64.94
C LEU A 54 5.24 -2.43 -65.05
N TRP A 55 4.87 -1.74 -66.13
CA TRP A 55 3.51 -1.27 -66.45
C TRP A 55 3.17 -1.44 -67.93
N LYS A 56 1.89 -1.31 -68.30
CA LYS A 56 1.46 -1.38 -69.72
C LYS A 56 1.62 -0.01 -70.38
N LYS A 57 1.93 0.03 -71.68
CA LYS A 57 2.08 1.28 -72.48
C LYS A 57 0.90 2.26 -72.42
N VAL A 58 -0.29 1.77 -72.11
CA VAL A 58 -1.52 2.57 -71.99
C VAL A 58 -1.60 3.41 -70.71
N LEU A 59 -0.67 3.22 -69.77
CA LEU A 59 -0.63 3.97 -68.51
C LEU A 59 0.40 5.09 -68.61
N GLN A 60 0.00 6.33 -68.31
CA GLN A 60 0.98 7.43 -68.15
C GLN A 60 1.59 7.31 -66.75
N VAL A 61 2.92 7.12 -66.69
CA VAL A 61 3.64 6.92 -65.43
C VAL A 61 4.71 7.99 -65.24
N LYS A 62 4.77 8.57 -64.05
CA LYS A 62 5.83 9.49 -63.64
C LYS A 62 6.50 8.98 -62.37
N VAL A 63 7.77 8.60 -62.46
CA VAL A 63 8.57 8.22 -61.28
C VAL A 63 8.84 9.49 -60.46
N LEU A 64 8.53 9.44 -59.17
CA LEU A 64 8.67 10.57 -58.23
C LEU A 64 10.01 10.51 -57.48
N SER A 65 10.35 9.32 -56.95
CA SER A 65 11.60 9.10 -56.23
C SER A 65 12.01 7.63 -56.30
N TYR A 66 13.30 7.35 -56.14
CA TYR A 66 13.81 5.98 -56.07
C TYR A 66 15.08 5.89 -55.22
N SER A 67 15.37 4.69 -54.69
CA SER A 67 16.62 4.32 -54.03
C SER A 67 16.81 2.81 -54.11
N VAL A 68 17.92 2.28 -53.56
CA VAL A 68 18.15 0.83 -53.46
C VAL A 68 17.01 0.09 -52.74
N GLY A 69 16.28 0.77 -51.85
CA GLY A 69 15.17 0.19 -51.07
C GLY A 69 13.77 0.61 -51.50
N HIS A 70 13.59 1.47 -52.52
CA HIS A 70 12.24 1.83 -52.99
C HIS A 70 12.20 2.38 -54.43
N ILE A 71 11.04 2.27 -55.07
CA ILE A 71 10.66 2.99 -56.29
C ILE A 71 9.26 3.58 -56.04
N ASP A 72 9.11 4.89 -56.16
CA ASP A 72 7.83 5.59 -56.01
C ASP A 72 7.41 6.24 -57.32
N ALA A 73 6.18 5.98 -57.76
CA ALA A 73 5.68 6.45 -59.05
C ALA A 73 4.19 6.80 -59.00
N ARG A 74 3.82 7.85 -59.73
CA ARG A 74 2.44 8.26 -59.98
C ARG A 74 1.96 7.69 -61.32
N PHE A 75 0.77 7.13 -61.32
CA PHE A 75 0.10 6.53 -62.46
C PHE A 75 -1.16 7.33 -62.78
N THR A 76 -1.35 7.69 -64.04
CA THR A 76 -2.61 8.26 -64.56
C THR A 76 -3.25 7.23 -65.49
N MET A 77 -4.49 6.85 -65.17
CA MET A 77 -5.29 5.93 -65.99
C MET A 77 -5.85 6.66 -67.24
N GLU A 78 -6.38 5.90 -68.20
CA GLU A 78 -6.98 6.47 -69.44
C GLU A 78 -8.19 7.39 -69.16
N ASP A 79 -8.88 7.21 -68.03
CA ASP A 79 -9.99 8.05 -67.56
C ASP A 79 -9.54 9.34 -66.84
N GLY A 80 -8.22 9.59 -66.77
CA GLY A 80 -7.63 10.77 -66.16
C GLY A 80 -7.47 10.71 -64.63
N TYR A 81 -7.87 9.63 -63.95
CA TYR A 81 -7.72 9.52 -62.50
C TYR A 81 -6.28 9.14 -62.09
N PRO A 82 -5.58 9.99 -61.31
CA PRO A 82 -4.23 9.69 -60.85
C PRO A 82 -4.22 8.91 -59.53
N TRP A 83 -3.34 7.93 -59.42
CA TRP A 83 -3.04 7.20 -58.20
C TRP A 83 -1.53 6.99 -58.07
N ARG A 84 -1.05 6.58 -56.89
CA ARG A 84 0.37 6.45 -56.59
C ARG A 84 0.71 5.04 -56.15
N PHE A 85 1.86 4.52 -56.61
CA PHE A 85 2.41 3.25 -56.17
C PHE A 85 3.83 3.42 -55.64
N SER A 86 4.11 2.87 -54.46
CA SER A 86 5.47 2.72 -53.96
C SER A 86 5.85 1.23 -53.87
N GLY A 87 6.84 0.81 -54.64
CA GLY A 87 7.55 -0.45 -54.49
C GLY A 87 8.59 -0.34 -53.38
N VAL A 88 8.55 -1.18 -52.34
CA VAL A 88 9.49 -1.12 -51.21
C VAL A 88 10.22 -2.45 -51.03
N TYR A 89 11.52 -2.38 -50.79
CA TYR A 89 12.36 -3.51 -50.38
C TYR A 89 12.98 -3.19 -49.02
N GLY A 90 12.48 -3.84 -47.96
CA GLY A 90 12.96 -3.67 -46.59
C GLY A 90 14.37 -4.21 -46.43
N ASP A 91 15.19 -3.57 -45.59
CA ASP A 91 16.58 -4.01 -45.40
C ASP A 91 16.64 -5.44 -44.81
N PRO A 92 17.48 -6.35 -45.35
CA PRO A 92 17.60 -7.70 -44.80
C PRO A 92 18.17 -7.69 -43.37
N SER A 93 18.98 -6.70 -42.99
CA SER A 93 19.56 -6.56 -41.65
C SER A 93 18.58 -5.95 -40.64
N PRO A 94 18.28 -6.63 -39.51
CA PRO A 94 17.33 -6.13 -38.50
C PRO A 94 17.64 -4.73 -37.96
N HIS A 95 18.92 -4.34 -37.91
CA HIS A 95 19.34 -3.04 -37.40
C HIS A 95 19.03 -1.89 -38.36
N ASN A 96 19.01 -2.15 -39.68
CA ASN A 96 18.80 -1.15 -40.71
C ASN A 96 17.34 -1.07 -41.20
N ARG A 97 16.51 -2.08 -40.88
CA ARG A 97 15.06 -2.08 -41.21
C ARG A 97 14.30 -0.86 -40.72
N VAL A 98 14.75 -0.27 -39.62
CA VAL A 98 14.14 0.95 -39.05
C VAL A 98 14.15 2.09 -40.09
N ALA A 99 15.24 2.26 -40.83
CA ALA A 99 15.33 3.29 -41.87
C ALA A 99 14.37 3.02 -43.04
N SER A 100 14.13 1.75 -43.38
CA SER A 100 13.15 1.35 -44.40
C SER A 100 11.72 1.71 -43.99
N TRP A 101 11.36 1.51 -42.72
CA TRP A 101 10.03 1.85 -42.21
C TRP A 101 9.83 3.37 -42.06
N ASP A 102 10.88 4.11 -41.67
CA ASP A 102 10.85 5.58 -41.61
C ASP A 102 10.67 6.20 -42.99
N LEU A 103 11.24 5.58 -44.02
CA LEU A 103 11.00 5.96 -45.41
C LEU A 103 9.54 5.76 -45.81
N MET A 104 8.92 4.62 -45.45
CA MET A 104 7.50 4.37 -45.72
C MET A 104 6.59 5.40 -45.05
N GLY A 105 6.88 5.76 -43.79
CA GLY A 105 6.16 6.81 -43.08
C GLY A 105 6.24 8.15 -43.82
N ARG A 106 7.42 8.55 -44.26
CA ARG A 106 7.60 9.79 -45.04
C ARG A 106 6.90 9.73 -46.40
N LEU A 107 7.00 8.62 -47.12
CA LEU A 107 6.32 8.43 -48.41
C LEU A 107 4.80 8.59 -48.25
N SER A 108 4.21 8.08 -47.16
CA SER A 108 2.78 8.22 -46.89
C SER A 108 2.29 9.67 -46.72
N GLU A 109 3.19 10.58 -46.32
CA GLU A 109 2.86 11.98 -46.05
C GLU A 109 3.10 12.91 -47.25
N MET A 110 3.78 12.44 -48.31
CA MET A 110 4.18 13.29 -49.45
C MET A 110 3.01 13.73 -50.35
N ASP A 111 1.91 12.99 -50.42
CA ASP A 111 0.80 13.28 -51.34
C ASP A 111 -0.53 12.71 -50.81
N ARG A 112 -1.67 13.27 -51.25
CA ARG A 112 -3.03 12.86 -50.87
C ARG A 112 -3.73 11.97 -51.91
N LEU A 113 -3.03 11.57 -52.98
CA LEU A 113 -3.56 10.64 -53.97
C LEU A 113 -3.84 9.25 -53.36
N PRO A 114 -4.79 8.46 -53.93
CA PRO A 114 -4.93 7.05 -53.60
C PRO A 114 -3.59 6.34 -53.74
N TRP A 115 -3.07 5.81 -52.64
CA TRP A 115 -1.70 5.30 -52.53
C TRP A 115 -1.70 3.80 -52.25
N VAL A 116 -0.95 3.07 -53.06
CA VAL A 116 -0.72 1.63 -52.92
C VAL A 116 0.75 1.40 -52.64
N CYS A 117 1.07 0.70 -51.56
CA CYS A 117 2.43 0.32 -51.22
C CYS A 117 2.56 -1.20 -51.31
N GLY A 118 3.60 -1.70 -51.98
CA GLY A 118 3.80 -3.14 -52.18
C GLY A 118 5.26 -3.51 -52.36
N GLY A 119 5.62 -4.77 -52.11
CA GLY A 119 6.99 -5.27 -52.20
C GLY A 119 7.32 -6.25 -51.07
N ASP A 120 8.61 -6.43 -50.80
CA ASP A 120 9.08 -7.28 -49.72
C ASP A 120 9.55 -6.42 -48.54
N PHE A 121 8.79 -6.42 -47.45
CA PHE A 121 9.04 -5.57 -46.29
C PHE A 121 10.06 -6.16 -45.29
N ASN A 122 10.49 -7.42 -45.48
CA ASN A 122 11.33 -8.17 -44.56
C ASN A 122 10.81 -8.24 -43.09
N GLU A 123 9.53 -7.95 -42.87
CA GLU A 123 8.83 -8.04 -41.58
C GLU A 123 7.36 -8.41 -41.76
N ILE A 124 6.73 -8.93 -40.70
CA ILE A 124 5.34 -9.40 -40.69
C ILE A 124 4.47 -8.53 -39.77
N LEU A 125 3.17 -8.43 -40.03
CA LEU A 125 2.26 -7.68 -39.15
C LEU A 125 1.85 -8.51 -37.94
N GLY A 126 1.94 -9.82 -37.96
CA GLY A 126 1.65 -10.65 -36.79
C GLY A 126 2.26 -12.04 -36.88
N MET A 127 2.43 -12.69 -35.74
CA MET A 127 3.04 -14.02 -35.67
C MET A 127 2.22 -15.08 -36.42
N GLN A 128 0.92 -14.85 -36.58
CA GLN A 128 0.02 -15.69 -37.37
C GLN A 128 0.34 -15.72 -38.87
N GLU A 129 1.11 -14.76 -39.38
CA GLU A 129 1.53 -14.69 -40.80
C GLU A 129 2.74 -15.57 -41.10
N LYS A 130 3.37 -16.16 -40.07
CA LYS A 130 4.57 -16.98 -40.19
C LYS A 130 4.31 -18.40 -39.70
N VAL A 131 4.64 -19.39 -40.55
CA VAL A 131 4.62 -20.81 -40.20
C VAL A 131 6.07 -21.33 -40.19
N GLY A 132 6.56 -21.72 -39.02
CA GLY A 132 7.93 -22.24 -38.81
C GLY A 132 9.03 -21.17 -38.65
N GLY A 133 10.21 -21.56 -38.14
CA GLY A 133 11.38 -20.68 -37.91
C GLY A 133 11.40 -19.93 -36.56
N SER A 134 12.44 -19.14 -36.31
CA SER A 134 12.60 -18.39 -35.04
C SER A 134 11.54 -17.30 -34.86
N VAL A 135 11.11 -17.12 -33.60
CA VAL A 135 10.12 -16.12 -33.21
C VAL A 135 10.67 -14.72 -33.50
N LYS A 136 9.95 -13.92 -34.31
CA LYS A 136 10.33 -12.53 -34.59
C LYS A 136 10.12 -11.68 -33.32
N SER A 137 10.96 -10.67 -33.12
CA SER A 137 10.82 -9.75 -31.99
C SER A 137 9.49 -8.99 -32.08
N ILE A 138 8.69 -9.04 -31.00
CA ILE A 138 7.43 -8.29 -30.86
C ILE A 138 7.65 -6.79 -31.13
N SER A 139 8.83 -6.27 -30.78
CA SER A 139 9.21 -4.88 -31.02
C SER A 139 9.39 -4.54 -32.50
N GLY A 140 9.87 -5.49 -33.32
CA GLY A 140 9.92 -5.33 -34.78
C GLY A 140 8.52 -5.30 -35.39
N LEU A 141 7.62 -6.16 -34.92
CA LEU A 141 6.22 -6.23 -35.35
C LEU A 141 5.46 -4.94 -35.00
N ILE A 142 5.62 -4.42 -33.79
CA ILE A 142 4.97 -3.18 -33.34
C ILE A 142 5.46 -1.98 -34.16
N ARG A 143 6.76 -1.87 -34.43
CA ARG A 143 7.32 -0.78 -35.25
C ARG A 143 6.83 -0.82 -36.68
N PHE A 144 6.79 -2.00 -37.30
CA PHE A 144 6.26 -2.16 -38.66
C PHE A 144 4.78 -1.77 -38.75
N ARG A 145 3.96 -2.16 -37.76
CA ARG A 145 2.54 -1.76 -37.66
C ARG A 145 2.35 -0.24 -37.53
N GLN A 146 3.27 0.45 -36.87
CA GLN A 146 3.16 1.88 -36.58
C GLN A 146 3.64 2.77 -37.74
N GLY A 147 4.39 2.22 -38.71
CA GLY A 147 4.83 2.93 -39.91
C GLY A 147 5.64 4.20 -39.66
N ARG A 148 6.15 4.43 -38.44
CA ARG A 148 6.83 5.65 -38.01
C ARG A 148 7.98 5.33 -37.06
N GLY A 149 9.15 5.85 -37.37
CA GLY A 149 10.27 6.04 -36.44
C GLY A 149 9.93 7.03 -35.33
N PRO A 150 10.77 7.12 -34.29
CA PRO A 150 10.44 7.85 -33.07
C PRO A 150 10.42 9.36 -33.32
N SER A 151 9.23 9.96 -33.42
CA SER A 151 9.04 11.35 -33.02
C SER A 151 8.91 11.40 -31.49
N ASN A 152 9.95 11.86 -30.81
CA ASN A 152 10.04 12.36 -29.41
C ASN A 152 8.82 12.16 -28.47
N SER A 153 8.43 10.92 -28.15
CA SER A 153 7.24 10.66 -27.31
C SER A 153 7.34 11.22 -25.88
N SER A 154 8.53 11.23 -25.27
CA SER A 154 8.72 11.73 -23.90
C SER A 154 8.66 13.26 -23.83
N GLN A 155 9.30 13.96 -24.76
CA GLN A 155 9.26 15.42 -24.82
C GLN A 155 7.88 15.94 -25.21
N GLU A 156 7.20 15.27 -26.14
CA GLU A 156 5.82 15.60 -26.49
C GLU A 156 4.90 15.45 -25.27
N PHE A 157 5.03 14.35 -24.52
CA PHE A 157 4.26 14.13 -23.30
C PHE A 157 4.55 15.19 -22.22
N ILE A 158 5.82 15.54 -22.01
CA ILE A 158 6.21 16.63 -21.10
C ILE A 158 5.61 17.96 -21.58
N GLY A 159 5.60 18.23 -22.89
CA GLY A 159 4.95 19.39 -23.49
C GLY A 159 3.46 19.46 -23.16
N LYS A 160 2.73 18.35 -23.35
CA LYS A 160 1.30 18.22 -22.99
C LYS A 160 1.07 18.48 -21.49
N LEU A 161 1.88 17.90 -20.61
CA LEU A 161 1.79 18.12 -19.16
C LEU A 161 2.05 19.58 -18.77
N ASN A 162 3.08 20.20 -19.32
CA ASN A 162 3.41 21.59 -19.05
C ASN A 162 2.30 22.54 -19.53
N HIS A 163 1.73 22.28 -20.70
CA HIS A 163 0.59 23.03 -21.21
C HIS A 163 -0.61 22.92 -20.27
N CYS A 164 -0.95 21.71 -19.82
CA CYS A 164 -2.01 21.47 -18.84
C CYS A 164 -1.76 22.22 -17.52
N ALA A 165 -0.54 22.13 -16.97
CA ALA A 165 -0.15 22.80 -15.74
C ALA A 165 -0.28 24.33 -15.83
N SER A 166 0.05 24.92 -16.98
CA SER A 166 -0.12 26.35 -17.22
C SER A 166 -1.60 26.77 -17.18
N ARG A 167 -2.47 26.04 -17.90
CA ARG A 167 -3.91 26.30 -17.95
C ARG A 167 -4.57 26.16 -16.57
N LEU A 168 -4.21 25.12 -15.81
CA LEU A 168 -4.73 24.90 -14.46
C LEU A 168 -4.28 25.98 -13.47
N ARG A 169 -3.05 26.48 -13.58
CA ARG A 169 -2.58 27.62 -12.76
C ARG A 169 -3.39 28.88 -13.03
N GLY A 170 -3.65 29.20 -14.29
CA GLY A 170 -4.52 30.31 -14.68
C GLY A 170 -5.93 30.15 -14.09
N TRP A 171 -6.54 28.96 -14.22
CA TRP A 171 -7.85 28.68 -13.63
C TRP A 171 -7.88 28.80 -12.11
N SER A 172 -6.85 28.28 -11.42
CA SER A 172 -6.75 28.34 -9.95
C SER A 172 -6.69 29.77 -9.42
N GLN A 173 -5.96 30.67 -10.12
CA GLN A 173 -5.86 32.08 -9.74
C GLN A 173 -7.21 32.80 -9.85
N LEU A 174 -8.06 32.40 -10.80
CA LEU A 174 -9.40 32.96 -10.98
C LEU A 174 -10.39 32.41 -9.96
N ARG A 175 -10.35 31.12 -9.64
CA ARG A 175 -11.39 30.44 -8.86
C ARG A 175 -11.19 30.48 -7.34
N PHE A 176 -9.96 30.32 -6.85
CA PHE A 176 -9.69 30.11 -5.41
C PHE A 176 -9.14 31.35 -4.68
N ARG A 177 -8.89 32.46 -5.38
CA ARG A 177 -8.48 33.70 -4.75
C ARG A 177 -9.66 34.28 -3.96
N ASN A 178 -9.43 34.65 -2.70
CA ASN A 178 -10.42 35.29 -1.81
C ASN A 178 -11.63 34.42 -1.43
N LEU A 179 -11.49 33.11 -1.27
CA LEU A 179 -12.55 32.20 -0.79
C LEU A 179 -13.25 32.74 0.47
N SER A 180 -12.49 33.16 1.48
CA SER A 180 -13.06 33.68 2.74
C SER A 180 -13.88 34.95 2.53
N SER A 181 -13.45 35.85 1.62
CA SER A 181 -14.21 37.05 1.27
C SER A 181 -15.51 36.71 0.52
N GLN A 182 -15.47 35.73 -0.40
CA GLN A 182 -16.67 35.27 -1.10
C GLN A 182 -17.69 34.63 -0.13
N ILE A 183 -17.21 33.86 0.85
CA ILE A 183 -18.04 33.29 1.91
C ILE A 183 -18.68 34.41 2.75
N SER A 184 -17.93 35.44 3.14
CA SER A 184 -18.45 36.57 3.90
C SER A 184 -19.51 37.37 3.15
N ILE A 185 -19.30 37.62 1.84
CA ILE A 185 -20.26 38.34 0.99
C ILE A 185 -21.58 37.58 0.91
N LYS A 186 -21.53 36.28 0.56
CA LYS A 186 -22.73 35.45 0.42
C LYS A 186 -23.48 35.25 1.74
N ASN A 187 -22.78 35.12 2.88
CA ASN A 187 -23.43 35.07 4.19
C ASN A 187 -24.16 36.37 4.53
N ARG A 188 -23.60 37.52 4.14
CA ARG A 188 -24.27 38.82 4.32
C ARG A 188 -25.50 38.96 3.40
N GLU A 189 -25.44 38.44 2.18
CA GLU A 189 -26.62 38.37 1.28
C GLU A 189 -27.73 37.51 1.89
N ILE A 190 -27.39 36.32 2.42
CA ILE A 190 -28.32 35.44 3.11
C ILE A 190 -28.94 36.15 4.33
N GLU A 191 -28.14 36.81 5.17
CA GLU A 191 -28.64 37.58 6.32
C GLU A 191 -29.59 38.71 5.93
N ASN A 192 -29.35 39.35 4.79
CA ASN A 192 -30.22 40.40 4.27
C ASN A 192 -31.54 39.82 3.76
N LEU A 193 -31.51 38.70 3.03
CA LEU A 193 -32.72 38.03 2.53
C LEU A 193 -33.60 37.48 3.66
N TYR A 194 -33.00 37.00 4.75
CA TYR A 194 -33.73 36.59 5.96
C TYR A 194 -34.53 37.71 6.62
N ARG A 195 -34.24 38.99 6.35
CA ARG A 195 -35.00 40.14 6.89
C ARG A 195 -36.29 40.42 6.12
N TYR A 196 -36.47 39.87 4.93
CA TYR A 196 -37.62 40.11 4.04
C TYR A 196 -38.45 38.84 3.80
N CYS A 197 -38.44 37.92 4.77
CA CYS A 197 -38.86 36.51 4.63
C CYS A 197 -40.39 36.30 4.65
N GLU A 198 -41.13 36.97 3.77
CA GLU A 198 -42.60 36.78 3.63
C GLU A 198 -43.02 36.18 2.26
N ASN A 199 -42.08 35.95 1.33
CA ASN A 199 -42.37 35.43 -0.02
C ASN A 199 -41.68 34.09 -0.33
N GLU A 200 -42.41 33.13 -0.93
CA GLU A 200 -41.87 31.80 -1.34
C GLU A 200 -40.69 31.89 -2.32
N GLY A 201 -40.62 32.93 -3.17
CA GLY A 201 -39.50 33.15 -4.10
C GLY A 201 -38.16 33.44 -3.39
N VAL A 202 -38.20 34.14 -2.26
CA VAL A 202 -37.02 34.50 -1.46
C VAL A 202 -36.41 33.26 -0.80
N MET A 203 -37.24 32.28 -0.42
CA MET A 203 -36.77 31.02 0.17
C MET A 203 -35.97 30.16 -0.82
N THR A 204 -36.34 30.16 -2.10
CA THR A 204 -35.60 29.43 -3.13
C THR A 204 -34.23 30.08 -3.38
N GLU A 205 -34.16 31.41 -3.36
CA GLU A 205 -32.92 32.17 -3.51
C GLU A 205 -31.97 31.95 -2.32
N ILE A 206 -32.50 31.94 -1.09
CA ILE A 206 -31.75 31.60 0.12
C ILE A 206 -31.15 30.19 0.00
N GLN A 207 -31.93 29.19 -0.44
CA GLN A 207 -31.43 27.81 -0.60
C GLN A 207 -30.29 27.70 -1.63
N VAL A 208 -30.36 28.44 -2.74
CA VAL A 208 -29.30 28.48 -3.76
C VAL A 208 -28.02 29.12 -3.19
N LEU A 209 -28.17 30.23 -2.45
CA LEU A 209 -27.05 30.90 -1.81
C LEU A 209 -26.42 30.05 -0.70
N GLU A 210 -27.23 29.39 0.13
CA GLU A 210 -26.77 28.47 1.18
C GLU A 210 -25.96 27.31 0.59
N LYS A 211 -26.46 26.69 -0.49
CA LYS A 211 -25.72 25.66 -1.23
C LYS A 211 -24.40 26.18 -1.79
N SER A 212 -24.41 27.39 -2.35
CA SER A 212 -23.19 28.03 -2.87
C SER A 212 -22.17 28.34 -1.76
N VAL A 213 -22.62 28.74 -0.57
CA VAL A 213 -21.75 28.93 0.60
C VAL A 213 -21.19 27.60 1.08
N GLU A 214 -21.99 26.54 1.06
CA GLU A 214 -21.53 25.20 1.41
C GLU A 214 -20.43 24.71 0.47
N ASP A 215 -20.60 24.84 -0.85
CA ASP A 215 -19.58 24.45 -1.84
C ASP A 215 -18.24 25.21 -1.63
N LEU A 216 -18.31 26.50 -1.26
CA LEU A 216 -17.14 27.32 -0.97
C LEU A 216 -16.46 26.91 0.34
N LEU A 217 -17.23 26.62 1.39
CA LEU A 217 -16.72 26.12 2.67
C LEU A 217 -16.07 24.74 2.51
N ASP A 218 -16.66 23.84 1.73
CA ASP A 218 -16.09 22.52 1.43
C ASP A 218 -14.76 22.67 0.65
N SER A 219 -14.70 23.62 -0.28
CA SER A 219 -13.48 23.95 -1.02
C SER A 219 -12.37 24.53 -0.11
N GLU A 220 -12.72 25.45 0.80
CA GLU A 220 -11.81 26.03 1.78
C GLU A 220 -11.29 24.98 2.78
N GLU A 221 -12.17 24.11 3.28
CA GLU A 221 -11.78 22.98 4.15
C GLU A 221 -10.81 22.05 3.42
N LEU A 222 -11.11 21.66 2.18
CA LEU A 222 -10.25 20.77 1.40
C LEU A 222 -8.87 21.39 1.15
N PHE A 223 -8.83 22.67 0.81
CA PHE A 223 -7.59 23.42 0.63
C PHE A 223 -6.73 23.39 1.91
N TRP A 224 -7.29 23.79 3.05
CA TRP A 224 -6.53 23.81 4.30
C TRP A 224 -6.19 22.41 4.80
N LYS A 225 -7.04 21.40 4.57
CA LYS A 225 -6.76 20.00 4.90
C LYS A 225 -5.55 19.49 4.13
N GLN A 226 -5.46 19.77 2.83
CA GLN A 226 -4.32 19.42 1.99
C GLN A 226 -3.03 20.09 2.48
N HIS A 227 -3.10 21.38 2.83
CA HIS A 227 -1.95 22.12 3.38
C HIS A 227 -1.55 21.65 4.80
N ALA A 228 -2.52 21.30 5.65
CA ALA A 228 -2.29 20.83 7.01
C ALA A 228 -1.76 19.38 7.09
N ARG A 229 -1.84 18.61 6.01
CA ARG A 229 -1.41 17.20 5.90
C ARG A 229 -1.98 16.35 7.04
N ALA A 230 -3.29 16.43 7.23
CA ALA A 230 -4.03 15.81 8.33
C ALA A 230 -4.98 14.73 7.80
N ASP A 231 -4.44 13.54 7.56
CA ASP A 231 -5.15 12.45 6.85
C ASP A 231 -6.19 11.72 7.72
N TRP A 232 -6.18 11.90 9.04
CA TRP A 232 -7.04 11.17 9.99
C TRP A 232 -8.38 11.84 10.28
N LEU A 233 -8.63 13.06 9.79
CA LEU A 233 -9.92 13.71 9.96
C LEU A 233 -10.86 13.29 8.82
N GLU A 234 -11.99 12.66 9.15
CA GLU A 234 -13.06 12.38 8.19
C GLU A 234 -13.57 13.71 7.59
N ALA A 235 -13.85 13.71 6.29
CA ALA A 235 -14.41 14.88 5.61
C ALA A 235 -15.74 15.26 6.28
N ARG A 236 -15.96 16.57 6.56
CA ARG A 236 -17.17 17.19 7.12
C ARG A 236 -17.21 17.51 8.62
N ASP A 237 -16.16 17.23 9.39
CA ASP A 237 -16.00 17.90 10.69
C ASP A 237 -15.34 19.26 10.41
N ARG A 238 -16.15 20.26 10.02
CA ARG A 238 -15.75 21.58 9.46
C ARG A 238 -14.75 22.34 10.36
N ASN A 239 -13.48 21.96 10.29
CA ASN A 239 -12.41 22.39 11.21
C ASN A 239 -11.31 23.19 10.48
N SER A 240 -11.70 24.12 9.59
CA SER A 240 -10.75 24.96 8.82
C SER A 240 -9.78 25.74 9.72
N LYS A 241 -10.25 26.26 10.86
CA LYS A 241 -9.40 26.94 11.86
C LYS A 241 -8.29 26.03 12.44
N PHE A 242 -8.60 24.75 12.68
CA PHE A 242 -7.61 23.78 13.13
C PHE A 242 -6.55 23.54 12.06
N PHE A 243 -7.00 23.27 10.83
CA PHE A 243 -6.10 23.01 9.72
C PHE A 243 -5.21 24.20 9.41
N HIS A 244 -5.77 25.42 9.42
CA HIS A 244 -5.04 26.67 9.30
C HIS A 244 -3.98 26.79 10.39
N ALA A 245 -4.36 26.72 11.68
CA ALA A 245 -3.43 26.83 12.80
C ALA A 245 -2.31 25.78 12.74
N LYS A 246 -2.64 24.55 12.35
CA LYS A 246 -1.67 23.46 12.18
C LYS A 246 -0.74 23.69 10.98
N ALA A 247 -1.26 24.15 9.86
CA ALA A 247 -0.47 24.52 8.68
C ALA A 247 0.51 25.65 9.02
N SER A 248 0.04 26.72 9.68
CA SER A 248 0.89 27.83 10.13
C SER A 248 1.96 27.39 11.13
N ALA A 249 1.61 26.54 12.11
CA ALA A 249 2.57 26.00 13.07
C ALA A 249 3.65 25.14 12.37
N ARG A 250 3.26 24.35 11.36
CA ARG A 250 4.19 23.55 10.55
C ARG A 250 5.10 24.43 9.71
N GLN A 251 4.56 25.49 9.10
CA GLN A 251 5.34 26.46 8.35
C GLN A 251 6.41 27.09 9.24
N LYS A 252 6.02 27.64 10.41
CA LYS A 252 6.95 28.21 11.39
C LYS A 252 8.06 27.25 11.81
N LYS A 253 7.73 25.97 12.02
CA LYS A 253 8.71 24.94 12.38
C LYS A 253 9.68 24.62 11.25
N ASN A 254 9.21 24.62 10.00
CA ASN A 254 9.99 24.22 8.84
C ASN A 254 10.77 25.37 8.20
N SER A 255 10.46 26.62 8.54
CA SER A 255 11.20 27.78 8.06
C SER A 255 12.64 27.75 8.55
N ILE A 256 13.58 27.90 7.61
CA ILE A 256 15.00 28.03 7.88
C ILE A 256 15.29 29.51 8.04
N LEU A 257 15.69 29.91 9.25
CA LEU A 257 15.95 31.32 9.59
C LEU A 257 17.42 31.69 9.42
N ARG A 258 18.32 30.76 9.74
CA ARG A 258 19.76 30.96 9.71
C ARG A 258 20.50 29.64 9.53
N LEU A 259 21.68 29.69 8.93
CA LEU A 259 22.58 28.54 8.80
C LEU A 259 24.01 28.93 9.16
N GLN A 260 24.73 28.02 9.80
CA GLN A 260 26.15 28.19 10.09
C GLN A 260 27.00 27.70 8.91
N ASN A 261 27.96 28.51 8.47
CA ASN A 261 28.93 28.15 7.45
C ASN A 261 30.09 27.28 8.02
N SER A 262 31.00 26.84 7.16
CA SER A 262 32.16 26.00 7.55
C SER A 262 33.14 26.67 8.51
N GLU A 263 33.20 28.00 8.49
CA GLU A 263 34.06 28.84 9.35
C GLU A 263 33.40 29.20 10.69
N GLY A 264 32.19 28.71 10.94
CA GLY A 264 31.45 28.95 12.19
C GLY A 264 30.62 30.25 12.21
N ARG A 265 30.59 31.04 11.14
CA ARG A 265 29.77 32.26 11.03
C ARG A 265 28.32 31.93 10.70
N MET A 266 27.39 32.72 11.22
CA MET A 266 25.95 32.56 10.96
C MET A 266 25.50 33.41 9.78
N GLU A 267 24.90 32.77 8.78
CA GLU A 267 24.28 33.40 7.61
C GLU A 267 22.76 33.47 7.82
N GLU A 268 22.20 34.67 7.72
CA GLU A 268 20.76 34.94 7.87
C GLU A 268 20.10 35.44 6.56
N THR A 269 20.91 35.76 5.55
CA THR A 269 20.44 36.17 4.22
C THR A 269 20.06 34.95 3.38
N GLU A 270 19.08 35.09 2.47
CA GLU A 270 18.69 33.99 1.57
C GLU A 270 19.88 33.56 0.69
N GLU A 271 20.68 34.50 0.21
CA GLU A 271 21.86 34.25 -0.63
C GLU A 271 23.02 33.60 0.16
N GLY A 272 23.27 34.05 1.39
CA GLY A 272 24.27 33.46 2.28
C GLY A 272 23.92 32.01 2.63
N MET A 273 22.66 31.77 3.04
CA MET A 273 22.15 30.44 3.31
C MET A 273 22.20 29.53 2.06
N ALA A 274 21.88 30.05 0.87
CA ALA A 274 21.95 29.30 -0.37
C ALA A 274 23.37 28.79 -0.68
N ARG A 275 24.40 29.64 -0.48
CA ARG A 275 25.81 29.26 -0.66
C ARG A 275 26.22 28.14 0.31
N VAL A 276 25.88 28.28 1.58
CA VAL A 276 26.15 27.24 2.60
C VAL A 276 25.51 25.90 2.23
N LEU A 277 24.28 25.91 1.72
CA LEU A 277 23.61 24.68 1.26
C LEU A 277 24.29 24.09 0.02
N GLN A 278 24.65 24.92 -0.96
CA GLN A 278 25.30 24.49 -2.18
C GLN A 278 26.65 23.82 -1.90
N GLU A 279 27.54 24.48 -1.13
CA GLU A 279 28.85 23.93 -0.76
C GLU A 279 28.72 22.60 -0.02
N PHE A 280 27.83 22.57 0.98
CA PHE A 280 27.62 21.36 1.79
C PHE A 280 27.12 20.18 0.97
N PHE A 281 26.07 20.37 0.16
CA PHE A 281 25.47 19.28 -0.61
C PHE A 281 26.30 18.89 -1.84
N HIS A 282 27.02 19.83 -2.46
CA HIS A 282 27.97 19.51 -3.52
C HIS A 282 29.06 18.57 -2.99
N SER A 283 29.69 18.90 -1.86
CA SER A 283 30.68 18.03 -1.22
C SER A 283 30.09 16.68 -0.77
N LEU A 284 28.88 16.66 -0.21
CA LEU A 284 28.25 15.43 0.27
C LEU A 284 27.99 14.43 -0.87
N PHE A 285 27.51 14.91 -2.02
CA PHE A 285 27.13 14.07 -3.16
C PHE A 285 28.25 13.86 -4.20
N GLN A 286 29.46 14.33 -3.92
CA GLN A 286 30.64 14.04 -4.72
C GLN A 286 31.20 12.66 -4.36
N SER A 287 31.46 11.82 -5.36
CA SER A 287 32.06 10.49 -5.18
C SER A 287 33.42 10.58 -4.51
N ALA A 288 33.70 9.64 -3.61
CA ALA A 288 35.03 9.45 -3.05
C ALA A 288 35.97 8.68 -4.00
N HIS A 289 35.48 8.28 -5.18
CA HIS A 289 36.21 7.49 -6.17
C HIS A 289 36.89 6.24 -5.58
N PRO A 290 36.12 5.32 -4.96
CA PRO A 290 36.69 4.11 -4.38
C PRO A 290 37.41 3.29 -5.45
N THR A 291 38.63 2.84 -5.15
CA THR A 291 39.43 2.04 -6.07
C THR A 291 38.75 0.69 -6.36
N PRO A 292 38.96 0.09 -7.55
CA PRO A 292 38.43 -1.24 -7.86
C PRO A 292 38.82 -2.30 -6.81
N SER A 293 40.03 -2.21 -6.24
CA SER A 293 40.48 -3.08 -5.17
C SER A 293 39.66 -2.94 -3.88
N ASN A 294 39.33 -1.72 -3.47
CA ASN A 294 38.49 -1.47 -2.29
C ASN A 294 37.07 -2.00 -2.51
N ILE A 295 36.50 -1.78 -3.70
CA ILE A 295 35.18 -2.29 -4.07
C ILE A 295 35.16 -3.83 -4.05
N SER A 296 36.17 -4.47 -4.66
CA SER A 296 36.29 -5.93 -4.67
C SER A 296 36.37 -6.47 -3.24
N ARG A 297 37.32 -5.96 -2.45
CA ARG A 297 37.54 -6.40 -1.06
C ARG A 297 36.29 -6.29 -0.18
N ALA A 298 35.43 -5.29 -0.42
CA ALA A 298 34.18 -5.12 0.31
C ALA A 298 33.00 -5.96 -0.22
N SER A 299 33.09 -6.54 -1.42
CA SER A 299 32.00 -7.24 -2.09
C SER A 299 32.31 -8.70 -2.47
N ASP A 300 33.55 -9.17 -2.36
CA ASP A 300 33.99 -10.53 -2.77
C ASP A 300 33.28 -11.66 -2.02
N ASP A 301 32.76 -11.36 -0.84
CA ASP A 301 32.11 -12.35 0.02
C ASP A 301 30.61 -12.51 -0.22
N ILE A 302 30.06 -11.79 -1.21
CA ILE A 302 28.66 -11.92 -1.60
C ILE A 302 28.47 -13.27 -2.30
N SER A 303 27.74 -14.16 -1.64
CA SER A 303 27.40 -15.49 -2.15
C SER A 303 25.92 -15.63 -2.52
N SER A 304 25.07 -14.73 -2.00
CA SER A 304 23.64 -14.72 -2.34
C SER A 304 23.44 -14.24 -3.78
N SER A 305 22.69 -15.02 -4.55
CA SER A 305 22.42 -14.72 -5.97
C SER A 305 21.06 -15.26 -6.38
N PHE A 306 20.46 -14.62 -7.39
CA PHE A 306 19.22 -15.13 -7.97
C PHE A 306 19.45 -16.45 -8.69
N SER A 307 18.51 -17.37 -8.49
CA SER A 307 18.41 -18.60 -9.28
C SER A 307 18.11 -18.29 -10.76
N GLN A 308 18.37 -19.26 -11.63
CA GLN A 308 18.17 -19.09 -13.08
C GLN A 308 16.71 -18.76 -13.43
N SER A 309 15.73 -19.39 -12.77
CA SER A 309 14.30 -19.13 -12.99
C SER A 309 13.91 -17.71 -12.56
N GLN A 310 14.42 -17.25 -11.41
CA GLN A 310 14.20 -15.87 -10.93
C GLN A 310 14.82 -14.85 -11.88
N ARG A 311 16.03 -15.11 -12.38
CA ARG A 311 16.71 -14.24 -13.34
C ARG A 311 15.90 -14.11 -14.63
N VAL A 312 15.38 -15.22 -15.16
CA VAL A 312 14.51 -15.21 -16.34
C VAL A 312 13.24 -14.40 -16.10
N GLU A 313 12.62 -14.50 -14.92
CA GLU A 313 11.45 -13.70 -14.56
C GLU A 313 11.77 -12.19 -14.50
N LEU A 314 12.89 -11.83 -13.86
CA LEU A 314 13.35 -10.45 -13.72
C LEU A 314 13.72 -9.81 -15.06
N ASP A 315 14.17 -10.61 -16.03
CA ASP A 315 14.59 -10.14 -17.35
C ASP A 315 13.43 -10.05 -18.37
N ARG A 316 12.20 -10.39 -18.00
CA ARG A 316 11.02 -10.21 -18.87
C ARG A 316 10.72 -8.74 -19.12
N ASP A 317 10.08 -8.45 -20.25
CA ASP A 317 9.60 -7.09 -20.53
C ASP A 317 8.56 -6.63 -19.50
N PHE A 318 8.60 -5.34 -19.17
CA PHE A 318 7.57 -4.68 -18.39
C PHE A 318 6.27 -4.55 -19.19
N THR A 319 5.16 -4.70 -18.48
CA THR A 319 3.81 -4.70 -19.05
C THR A 319 3.02 -3.46 -18.63
N ALA A 320 1.98 -3.13 -19.42
CA ALA A 320 1.07 -2.03 -19.10
C ALA A 320 0.40 -2.19 -17.73
N GLU A 321 0.12 -3.44 -17.34
CA GLU A 321 -0.51 -3.73 -16.05
C GLU A 321 0.43 -3.41 -14.88
N GLU A 322 1.73 -3.67 -14.99
CA GLU A 322 2.69 -3.29 -13.96
C GLU A 322 2.81 -1.77 -13.79
N VAL A 323 2.75 -1.02 -14.90
CA VAL A 323 2.72 0.45 -14.86
C VAL A 323 1.45 0.94 -14.15
N ARG A 324 0.29 0.33 -14.47
CA ARG A 324 -0.98 0.63 -13.82
C ARG A 324 -0.94 0.30 -12.32
N LEU A 325 -0.46 -0.87 -11.93
CA LEU A 325 -0.33 -1.25 -10.53
C LEU A 325 0.61 -0.28 -9.78
N ALA A 326 1.74 0.09 -10.41
CA ALA A 326 2.69 1.03 -9.83
C ALA A 326 2.07 2.41 -9.56
N ILE A 327 1.32 2.98 -10.50
CA ILE A 327 0.74 4.32 -10.34
C ILE A 327 -0.43 4.35 -9.34
N PHE A 328 -1.25 3.29 -9.30
CA PHE A 328 -2.37 3.19 -8.37
C PHE A 328 -1.95 2.85 -6.93
N ASP A 329 -0.75 2.27 -6.73
CA ASP A 329 -0.17 2.09 -5.40
C ASP A 329 0.46 3.39 -4.83
N LEU A 330 0.67 4.42 -5.65
CA LEU A 330 1.14 5.71 -5.16
C LEU A 330 0.05 6.39 -4.31
N SER A 331 0.45 6.93 -3.15
CA SER A 331 -0.46 7.70 -2.31
C SER A 331 -0.98 8.96 -3.04
N PRO A 332 -2.30 9.15 -3.16
CA PRO A 332 -2.90 10.15 -4.06
C PRO A 332 -2.50 11.59 -3.72
N SER A 333 -2.43 11.93 -2.44
CA SER A 333 -2.29 13.29 -1.94
C SER A 333 -0.85 13.69 -1.58
N LYS A 334 0.17 12.85 -1.81
CA LYS A 334 1.56 13.19 -1.45
C LYS A 334 2.09 14.35 -2.29
N ALA A 335 3.05 15.09 -1.73
CA ALA A 335 3.63 16.26 -2.39
C ALA A 335 4.18 15.91 -3.79
N PRO A 336 3.88 16.76 -4.81
CA PRO A 336 4.30 16.54 -6.18
C PRO A 336 5.79 16.82 -6.37
N GLY A 337 6.34 16.41 -7.51
CA GLY A 337 7.69 16.78 -7.93
C GLY A 337 7.75 18.16 -8.58
N PRO A 338 8.81 18.46 -9.33
CA PRO A 338 8.95 19.74 -10.05
C PRO A 338 7.85 20.00 -11.08
N ASP A 339 7.19 18.94 -11.56
CA ASP A 339 6.07 18.97 -12.50
C ASP A 339 4.76 19.49 -11.87
N GLY A 340 4.66 19.52 -10.54
CA GLY A 340 3.50 20.05 -9.81
C GLY A 340 2.27 19.14 -9.78
N PHE A 341 2.31 17.97 -10.43
CA PHE A 341 1.18 17.04 -10.47
C PHE A 341 1.22 16.03 -9.32
N HIS A 342 0.08 15.87 -8.65
CA HIS A 342 -0.11 14.84 -7.62
C HIS A 342 -0.45 13.49 -8.28
N ALA A 343 -0.18 12.38 -7.60
CA ALA A 343 -0.59 11.05 -8.09
C ALA A 343 -2.11 10.96 -8.32
N LEU A 344 -2.91 11.66 -7.50
CA LEU A 344 -4.36 11.77 -7.66
C LEU A 344 -4.79 12.25 -9.06
N PHE A 345 -4.04 13.14 -9.68
CA PHE A 345 -4.34 13.62 -11.04
C PHE A 345 -4.31 12.47 -12.03
N PHE A 346 -3.22 11.70 -12.03
CA PHE A 346 -3.06 10.56 -12.93
C PHE A 346 -4.06 9.43 -12.64
N GLN A 347 -4.35 9.16 -11.36
CA GLN A 347 -5.31 8.12 -10.95
C GLN A 347 -6.74 8.50 -11.35
N LYS A 348 -7.15 9.75 -11.14
CA LYS A 348 -8.51 10.22 -11.44
C LYS A 348 -8.76 10.32 -12.95
N PHE A 349 -7.78 10.81 -13.70
CA PHE A 349 -7.87 11.01 -15.15
C PHE A 349 -7.20 9.88 -15.94
N TRP A 350 -7.06 8.69 -15.34
CA TRP A 350 -6.40 7.53 -15.96
C TRP A 350 -7.04 7.14 -17.30
N HIS A 351 -8.37 7.21 -17.40
CA HIS A 351 -9.10 6.90 -18.64
C HIS A 351 -8.68 7.78 -19.83
N ILE A 352 -8.13 8.97 -19.59
CA ILE A 352 -7.60 9.90 -20.61
C ILE A 352 -6.09 9.67 -20.79
N LEU A 353 -5.36 9.55 -19.68
CA LEU A 353 -3.89 9.60 -19.68
C LEU A 353 -3.21 8.22 -19.87
N LYS A 354 -3.96 7.11 -19.79
CA LYS A 354 -3.42 5.75 -19.72
C LYS A 354 -2.45 5.44 -20.86
N ASP A 355 -2.78 5.82 -22.10
CA ASP A 355 -2.04 5.37 -23.28
C ASP A 355 -0.71 6.13 -23.38
N ASP A 356 -0.74 7.45 -23.17
CA ASP A 356 0.45 8.30 -23.11
C ASP A 356 1.40 7.90 -21.96
N VAL A 357 0.86 7.78 -20.74
CA VAL A 357 1.66 7.43 -19.55
C VAL A 357 2.26 6.04 -19.67
N THR A 358 1.47 5.07 -20.14
CA THR A 358 1.93 3.68 -20.32
C THR A 358 3.01 3.61 -21.39
N SER A 359 2.81 4.28 -22.52
CA SER A 359 3.79 4.33 -23.62
C SER A 359 5.13 4.88 -23.14
N VAL A 360 5.14 6.03 -22.47
CA VAL A 360 6.38 6.65 -21.94
C VAL A 360 7.05 5.75 -20.91
N CYS A 361 6.30 5.22 -19.93
CA CYS A 361 6.85 4.35 -18.89
C CYS A 361 7.47 3.08 -19.48
N LEU A 362 6.77 2.39 -20.40
CA LEU A 362 7.25 1.14 -21.00
C LEU A 362 8.47 1.34 -21.88
N ARG A 363 8.55 2.45 -22.60
CA ARG A 363 9.75 2.79 -23.37
C ARG A 363 10.98 2.89 -22.48
N ILE A 364 10.87 3.54 -21.33
CA ILE A 364 11.97 3.66 -20.36
C ILE A 364 12.25 2.31 -19.70
N LEU A 365 11.23 1.66 -19.14
CA LEU A 365 11.35 0.40 -18.41
C LEU A 365 11.95 -0.74 -19.25
N ASN A 366 11.70 -0.76 -20.56
CA ASN A 366 12.21 -1.80 -21.46
C ASN A 366 13.50 -1.39 -22.20
N GLY A 367 14.14 -0.27 -21.82
CA GLY A 367 15.45 0.14 -22.33
C GLY A 367 15.44 0.89 -23.68
N TYR A 368 14.27 1.36 -24.13
CA TYR A 368 14.12 2.12 -25.38
C TYR A 368 14.26 3.65 -25.19
N ALA A 369 14.34 4.14 -23.96
CA ALA A 369 14.53 5.54 -23.62
C ALA A 369 15.19 5.68 -22.23
N SER A 370 15.88 6.81 -22.00
CA SER A 370 16.41 7.15 -20.67
C SER A 370 15.37 7.88 -19.82
N VAL A 371 15.44 7.71 -18.50
CA VAL A 371 14.62 8.42 -17.53
C VAL A 371 15.06 9.87 -17.30
N LYS A 372 16.21 10.29 -17.86
CA LYS A 372 16.82 11.61 -17.68
C LYS A 372 15.83 12.77 -17.75
N GLU A 373 14.90 12.76 -18.70
CA GLU A 373 13.91 13.83 -18.89
C GLU A 373 12.94 13.99 -17.71
N PHE A 374 12.67 12.91 -16.96
CA PHE A 374 11.82 12.91 -15.77
C PHE A 374 12.61 12.91 -14.46
N ASN A 375 13.96 12.94 -14.54
CA ASN A 375 14.87 12.71 -13.40
C ASN A 375 15.30 14.01 -12.69
N ARG A 376 14.63 15.14 -12.96
CA ARG A 376 14.78 16.37 -12.18
C ARG A 376 14.01 16.22 -10.86
N THR A 377 14.66 16.54 -9.74
CA THR A 377 14.12 16.32 -8.40
C THR A 377 14.23 17.58 -7.56
N THR A 378 13.13 17.95 -6.91
CA THR A 378 13.13 19.05 -5.94
C THR A 378 13.41 18.51 -4.53
N VAL A 379 14.35 19.09 -3.79
CA VAL A 379 14.72 18.65 -2.44
C VAL A 379 14.24 19.65 -1.41
N VAL A 380 13.45 19.17 -0.44
CA VAL A 380 12.98 19.97 0.70
C VAL A 380 13.72 19.54 1.96
N LEU A 381 14.20 20.52 2.73
CA LEU A 381 14.88 20.29 3.99
C LEU A 381 13.88 20.25 5.15
N ILE A 382 13.82 19.13 5.86
CA ILE A 382 12.96 18.97 7.06
C ILE A 382 13.84 18.94 8.31
N PRO A 383 13.58 19.77 9.33
CA PRO A 383 14.39 19.82 10.55
C PRO A 383 14.29 18.53 11.37
N LYS A 384 15.44 17.99 11.79
CA LYS A 384 15.54 16.81 12.67
C LYS A 384 15.41 17.18 14.14
N LEU A 385 16.00 18.31 14.53
CA LEU A 385 15.98 18.87 15.89
C LEU A 385 15.23 20.20 15.95
N ASN A 386 14.98 20.68 17.16
CA ASN A 386 14.42 22.02 17.38
C ASN A 386 15.53 23.05 17.15
N ASN A 387 15.23 24.16 16.47
CA ASN A 387 16.18 25.25 16.17
C ASN A 387 17.45 24.75 15.45
N PRO A 388 17.33 24.17 14.25
CA PRO A 388 18.47 23.71 13.47
C PRO A 388 19.38 24.88 13.07
N ILE A 389 20.70 24.68 13.14
CA ILE A 389 21.70 25.69 12.75
C ILE A 389 22.64 25.18 11.66
N SER A 390 22.80 23.87 11.52
CA SER A 390 23.67 23.26 10.51
C SER A 390 22.85 22.57 9.40
N PRO A 391 23.32 22.54 8.13
CA PRO A 391 22.75 21.68 7.09
C PRO A 391 22.66 20.20 7.49
N LYS A 392 23.53 19.74 8.42
CA LYS A 392 23.51 18.36 8.96
C LYS A 392 22.23 18.05 9.76
N ASP A 393 21.64 19.08 10.36
CA ASP A 393 20.44 19.04 11.21
C ASP A 393 19.15 18.87 10.41
N PHE A 394 19.24 18.97 9.08
CA PHE A 394 18.12 18.76 8.18
C PHE A 394 18.17 17.38 7.53
N ARG A 395 16.98 16.85 7.25
CA ARG A 395 16.77 15.67 6.41
C ARG A 395 16.37 16.15 5.00
N PRO A 396 17.16 15.87 3.96
CA PRO A 396 16.80 16.19 2.59
C PRO A 396 15.74 15.18 2.10
N ILE A 397 14.55 15.66 1.74
CA ILE A 397 13.49 14.83 1.16
C ILE A 397 13.36 15.15 -0.32
N ALA A 398 13.56 14.14 -1.16
CA ALA A 398 13.45 14.22 -2.60
C ALA A 398 11.99 14.11 -3.07
N LEU A 399 11.50 15.18 -3.69
CA LEU A 399 10.22 15.24 -4.37
C LEU A 399 10.42 14.93 -5.85
N CYS A 400 10.28 13.64 -6.20
CA CYS A 400 10.38 13.18 -7.58
C CYS A 400 9.03 13.33 -8.31
N SER A 401 9.07 13.45 -9.65
CA SER A 401 7.88 13.43 -10.52
C SER A 401 7.09 12.13 -10.35
N VAL A 402 5.78 12.16 -10.67
CA VAL A 402 4.94 10.96 -10.55
C VAL A 402 5.36 9.88 -11.56
N ILE A 403 5.77 10.28 -12.77
CA ILE A 403 6.25 9.36 -13.81
C ILE A 403 7.52 8.64 -13.33
N TYR A 404 8.51 9.38 -12.82
CA TYR A 404 9.72 8.77 -12.24
C TYR A 404 9.39 7.82 -11.08
N LYS A 405 8.47 8.23 -10.18
CA LYS A 405 8.01 7.37 -9.08
C LYS A 405 7.34 6.09 -9.62
N THR A 406 6.59 6.18 -10.71
CA THR A 406 5.93 5.02 -11.32
C THR A 406 6.96 4.04 -11.88
N ILE A 407 7.97 4.54 -12.60
CA ILE A 407 9.07 3.73 -13.15
C ILE A 407 9.83 3.02 -12.03
N THR A 408 10.31 3.77 -11.04
CA THR A 408 11.05 3.19 -9.91
C THR A 408 10.21 2.25 -9.04
N LYS A 409 8.90 2.48 -8.95
CA LYS A 409 7.97 1.60 -8.25
C LYS A 409 7.74 0.30 -9.01
N ALA A 410 7.62 0.34 -10.34
CA ALA A 410 7.51 -0.85 -11.17
C ALA A 410 8.76 -1.73 -11.04
N ILE A 411 9.96 -1.13 -11.09
CA ILE A 411 11.23 -1.83 -10.82
C ILE A 411 11.21 -2.47 -9.42
N ALA A 412 10.82 -1.70 -8.41
CA ALA A 412 10.75 -2.21 -7.04
C ALA A 412 9.76 -3.38 -6.90
N PHE A 413 8.59 -3.33 -7.54
CA PHE A 413 7.62 -4.42 -7.54
C PHE A 413 8.13 -5.71 -8.17
N ARG A 414 9.00 -5.61 -9.18
CA ARG A 414 9.60 -6.77 -9.82
C ARG A 414 10.67 -7.44 -8.96
N VAL A 415 11.46 -6.64 -8.23
CA VAL A 415 12.53 -7.17 -7.36
C VAL A 415 12.00 -7.67 -6.02
N LYS A 416 10.98 -6.99 -5.47
CA LYS A 416 10.48 -7.20 -4.10
C LYS A 416 10.14 -8.65 -3.74
N PRO A 417 9.48 -9.46 -4.59
CA PRO A 417 9.13 -10.85 -4.26
C PRO A 417 10.34 -11.74 -3.94
N PHE A 418 11.50 -11.44 -4.51
CA PHE A 418 12.70 -12.28 -4.42
C PHE A 418 13.70 -11.81 -3.34
N LEU A 419 13.42 -10.68 -2.66
CA LEU A 419 14.34 -10.11 -1.67
C LEU A 419 14.57 -11.02 -0.47
N GLN A 420 13.60 -11.86 -0.10
CA GLN A 420 13.76 -12.79 1.04
C GLN A 420 14.88 -13.81 0.80
N ASP A 421 15.14 -14.16 -0.46
CA ASP A 421 16.08 -15.21 -0.85
C ASP A 421 17.51 -14.70 -0.94
N ILE A 422 17.70 -13.42 -1.29
CA ILE A 422 19.03 -12.82 -1.51
C ILE A 422 19.52 -11.93 -0.37
N VAL A 423 18.63 -11.49 0.53
CA VAL A 423 18.97 -10.65 1.68
C VAL A 423 19.02 -11.51 2.96
N SER A 424 20.10 -11.42 3.71
CA SER A 424 20.35 -12.14 4.97
C SER A 424 19.19 -12.01 5.96
N PRO A 425 18.85 -13.06 6.72
CA PRO A 425 17.79 -13.02 7.73
C PRO A 425 18.05 -12.00 8.86
N ASN A 426 19.29 -11.52 8.99
CA ASN A 426 19.68 -10.52 9.97
C ASN A 426 19.26 -9.08 9.56
N GLN A 427 18.81 -8.86 8.32
CA GLN A 427 18.24 -7.58 7.87
C GLN A 427 16.71 -7.66 7.89
N SER A 428 16.08 -6.96 8.82
CA SER A 428 14.61 -7.04 8.99
C SER A 428 13.85 -5.93 8.26
N ALA A 429 14.50 -4.82 7.91
CA ALA A 429 13.81 -3.69 7.29
C ALA A 429 13.57 -3.89 5.78
N PHE A 430 12.44 -3.39 5.29
CA PHE A 430 12.06 -3.33 3.86
C PHE A 430 11.92 -4.67 3.11
N VAL A 431 12.23 -5.80 3.74
CA VAL A 431 12.00 -7.13 3.15
C VAL A 431 10.56 -7.58 3.46
N PRO A 432 9.77 -8.00 2.45
CA PRO A 432 8.41 -8.51 2.66
C PRO A 432 8.40 -9.63 3.70
N GLY A 433 7.31 -9.80 4.45
CA GLY A 433 7.15 -10.88 5.43
C GLY A 433 8.01 -10.77 6.72
N ARG A 434 9.02 -9.89 6.76
CA ARG A 434 9.82 -9.64 7.98
C ARG A 434 9.17 -8.54 8.82
N HIS A 435 9.09 -8.76 10.13
CA HIS A 435 8.48 -7.80 11.05
C HIS A 435 9.53 -7.09 11.91
N ILE A 436 9.33 -5.78 12.13
CA ILE A 436 10.17 -4.98 13.05
C ILE A 436 10.27 -5.60 14.45
N PHE A 437 9.20 -6.24 14.91
CA PHE A 437 9.14 -6.86 16.23
C PHE A 437 10.16 -7.98 16.37
N ASP A 438 10.36 -8.81 15.35
CA ASP A 438 11.31 -9.94 15.41
C ASP A 438 12.73 -9.44 15.68
N ASN A 439 13.12 -8.37 14.97
CA ASN A 439 14.41 -7.70 15.15
C ASN A 439 14.59 -7.15 16.58
N VAL A 440 13.56 -6.47 17.09
CA VAL A 440 13.59 -5.93 18.45
C VAL A 440 13.64 -7.05 19.49
N LEU A 441 12.84 -8.09 19.35
CA LEU A 441 12.81 -9.22 20.28
C LEU A 441 14.18 -9.91 20.34
N ILE A 442 14.82 -10.16 19.19
CA ILE A 442 16.17 -10.75 19.13
C ILE A 442 17.19 -9.84 19.81
N ALA A 443 17.21 -8.55 19.47
CA ALA A 443 18.15 -7.59 20.06
C ALA A 443 18.00 -7.51 21.59
N PHE A 444 16.77 -7.48 22.10
CA PHE A 444 16.48 -7.41 23.53
C PHE A 444 16.87 -8.70 24.26
N GLU A 445 16.63 -9.87 23.66
CA GLU A 445 17.07 -11.13 24.23
C GLU A 445 18.59 -11.28 24.28
N SER A 446 19.27 -10.77 23.24
CA SER A 446 20.73 -10.68 23.17
C SER A 446 21.30 -9.76 24.25
N LEU A 447 20.79 -8.53 24.36
CA LEU A 447 21.20 -7.57 25.38
C LEU A 447 20.92 -8.06 26.80
N HIS A 448 19.77 -8.72 27.03
CA HIS A 448 19.48 -9.36 28.31
C HIS A 448 20.50 -10.45 28.68
N SER A 449 20.93 -11.25 27.70
CA SER A 449 21.97 -12.26 27.92
C SER A 449 23.33 -11.64 28.25
N ILE A 450 23.71 -10.53 27.60
CA ILE A 450 24.93 -9.77 27.91
C ILE A 450 24.86 -9.19 29.33
N ALA A 451 23.76 -8.54 29.68
CA ALA A 451 23.55 -7.94 31.01
C ALA A 451 23.56 -8.98 32.15
N LYS A 452 23.19 -10.23 31.87
CA LYS A 452 23.23 -11.33 32.84
C LYS A 452 24.58 -12.04 32.97
N LYS A 453 25.52 -11.78 32.06
CA LYS A 453 26.82 -12.44 32.04
C LYS A 453 27.74 -11.83 33.11
N LYS A 454 27.65 -12.37 34.33
CA LYS A 454 28.43 -11.91 35.50
C LYS A 454 29.68 -12.74 35.80
N THR A 455 29.80 -13.93 35.24
CA THR A 455 30.86 -14.89 35.55
C THR A 455 31.46 -15.53 34.29
N GLY A 456 32.70 -16.01 34.44
CA GLY A 456 33.48 -16.69 33.40
C GLY A 456 34.46 -15.79 32.67
N ASN A 457 35.49 -16.40 32.07
CA ASN A 457 36.66 -15.71 31.52
C ASN A 457 36.44 -15.02 30.17
N LYS A 458 35.23 -15.13 29.59
CA LYS A 458 34.88 -14.56 28.28
C LYS A 458 33.84 -13.46 28.48
N GLY A 459 34.27 -12.21 28.30
CA GLY A 459 33.41 -11.04 28.23
C GLY A 459 32.65 -10.94 26.90
N LEU A 460 31.51 -10.28 26.90
CA LEU A 460 30.67 -10.02 25.72
C LEU A 460 30.47 -8.51 25.54
N MET A 461 30.28 -8.09 24.29
CA MET A 461 29.92 -6.71 23.98
C MET A 461 28.88 -6.62 22.87
N ALA A 462 28.10 -5.55 22.91
CA ALA A 462 27.20 -5.13 21.84
C ALA A 462 27.59 -3.71 21.40
N ILE A 463 27.75 -3.50 20.10
CA ILE A 463 28.09 -2.20 19.51
C ILE A 463 26.90 -1.75 18.67
N LYS A 464 26.29 -0.65 19.07
CA LYS A 464 25.29 0.04 18.28
C LYS A 464 26.00 1.03 17.35
N LEU A 465 25.87 0.83 16.05
CA LEU A 465 26.49 1.66 15.02
C LEU A 465 25.49 2.70 14.51
N ASP A 466 25.96 3.93 14.33
CA ASP A 466 25.24 5.00 13.63
C ASP A 466 25.93 5.28 12.29
N ILE A 467 25.23 5.05 11.16
CA ILE A 467 25.78 5.31 9.84
C ILE A 467 25.52 6.78 9.47
N SER A 468 26.59 7.54 9.24
CA SER A 468 26.51 8.95 8.89
C SER A 468 25.91 9.13 7.49
N LYS A 469 24.77 9.84 7.42
CA LYS A 469 24.08 10.17 6.15
C LYS A 469 23.94 8.94 5.23
N ALA A 470 23.45 7.83 5.79
CA ALA A 470 23.50 6.49 5.23
C ALA A 470 23.09 6.36 3.75
N TYR A 471 22.03 7.05 3.33
CA TYR A 471 21.58 7.05 1.93
C TYR A 471 22.45 7.94 1.04
N ASP A 472 22.86 9.11 1.54
CA ASP A 472 23.45 10.18 0.73
C ASP A 472 24.90 9.86 0.27
N ARG A 473 25.55 8.89 0.93
CA ARG A 473 26.96 8.54 0.70
C ARG A 473 27.21 7.25 -0.08
N VAL A 474 26.16 6.53 -0.47
CA VAL A 474 26.30 5.24 -1.18
C VAL A 474 26.96 5.45 -2.54
N GLU A 475 28.11 4.82 -2.78
CA GLU A 475 28.82 4.87 -4.05
C GLU A 475 28.10 4.03 -5.12
N TRP A 476 27.77 4.64 -6.26
CA TRP A 476 27.02 3.96 -7.32
C TRP A 476 27.80 2.83 -7.97
N LYS A 477 29.13 2.98 -8.10
CA LYS A 477 29.98 1.93 -8.67
C LYS A 477 30.04 0.69 -7.78
N PHE A 478 30.04 0.90 -6.46
CA PHE A 478 29.95 -0.20 -5.50
C PHE A 478 28.59 -0.91 -5.63
N LEU A 479 27.48 -0.16 -5.68
CA LEU A 479 26.14 -0.73 -5.88
C LEU A 479 26.06 -1.53 -7.19
N GLU A 480 26.62 -1.04 -8.30
CA GLU A 480 26.67 -1.77 -9.56
C GLU A 480 27.35 -3.15 -9.39
N VAL A 481 28.52 -3.19 -8.73
CA VAL A 481 29.26 -4.44 -8.51
C VAL A 481 28.46 -5.41 -7.62
N VAL A 482 27.81 -4.90 -6.58
CA VAL A 482 26.93 -5.70 -5.71
C VAL A 482 25.79 -6.33 -6.53
N LEU A 483 25.09 -5.54 -7.35
CA LEU A 483 23.99 -6.05 -8.20
C LEU A 483 24.48 -7.11 -9.20
N ARG A 484 25.66 -6.91 -9.79
CA ARG A 484 26.28 -7.90 -10.69
C ARG A 484 26.60 -9.21 -9.97
N LYS A 485 27.16 -9.16 -8.76
CA LYS A 485 27.47 -10.35 -7.96
C LYS A 485 26.22 -11.11 -7.51
N MET A 486 25.13 -10.40 -7.25
CA MET A 486 23.83 -11.00 -6.96
C MET A 486 23.10 -11.54 -8.20
N ASN A 487 23.75 -11.53 -9.38
CA ASN A 487 23.24 -12.08 -10.64
C ASN A 487 21.98 -11.35 -11.17
N PHE A 488 21.88 -10.03 -10.96
CA PHE A 488 20.83 -9.22 -11.59
C PHE A 488 20.99 -9.21 -13.13
N PRO A 489 19.88 -9.21 -13.90
CA PRO A 489 19.95 -9.06 -15.36
C PRO A 489 20.66 -7.75 -15.77
N PRO A 490 21.57 -7.76 -16.75
CA PRO A 490 22.31 -6.56 -17.17
C PRO A 490 21.39 -5.38 -17.55
N ARG A 491 20.31 -5.64 -18.28
CA ARG A 491 19.31 -4.64 -18.66
C ARG A 491 18.67 -3.95 -17.45
N LEU A 492 18.39 -4.72 -16.39
CA LEU A 492 17.83 -4.18 -15.17
C LEU A 492 18.84 -3.35 -14.38
N ILE A 493 20.12 -3.76 -14.37
CA ILE A 493 21.21 -2.99 -13.75
C ILE A 493 21.36 -1.64 -14.46
N GLU A 494 21.40 -1.63 -15.79
CA GLU A 494 21.49 -0.40 -16.60
C GLU A 494 20.33 0.54 -16.32
N LEU A 495 19.10 0.03 -16.25
CA LEU A 495 17.91 0.81 -15.91
C LEU A 495 17.97 1.41 -14.48
N ILE A 496 18.45 0.63 -13.51
CA ILE A 496 18.65 1.11 -12.12
C ILE A 496 19.71 2.20 -12.09
N LEU A 497 20.82 2.03 -12.83
CA LEU A 497 21.89 3.02 -12.92
C LEU A 497 21.42 4.29 -13.62
N ASP A 498 20.65 4.19 -14.71
CA ASP A 498 20.02 5.34 -15.38
C ASP A 498 19.10 6.10 -14.40
N CYS A 499 18.34 5.39 -13.56
CA CYS A 499 17.53 6.00 -12.51
C CYS A 499 18.35 6.79 -11.51
N ILE A 500 19.45 6.26 -10.97
CA ILE A 500 20.20 6.95 -9.90
C ILE A 500 21.19 7.99 -10.44
N SER A 501 21.79 7.76 -11.61
CA SER A 501 22.93 8.54 -12.09
C SER A 501 22.58 9.78 -12.90
N THR A 502 21.43 9.81 -13.59
CA THR A 502 21.05 10.97 -14.42
C THR A 502 20.24 12.03 -13.65
N THR A 503 20.26 11.98 -12.32
CA THR A 503 19.40 12.84 -11.49
C THR A 503 19.98 14.24 -11.36
N SER A 504 19.12 15.26 -11.39
CA SER A 504 19.45 16.64 -11.01
C SER A 504 18.71 17.01 -9.71
N LEU A 505 19.41 17.52 -8.70
CA LEU A 505 18.83 17.90 -7.41
C LEU A 505 18.74 19.42 -7.28
N CYS A 506 17.53 19.94 -7.13
CA CYS A 506 17.24 21.35 -6.93
C CYS A 506 16.74 21.58 -5.50
N PHE A 507 17.46 22.36 -4.68
CA PHE A 507 17.12 22.58 -3.27
C PHE A 507 16.17 23.76 -3.08
N LEU A 508 15.16 23.57 -2.22
CA LEU A 508 14.26 24.63 -1.81
C LEU A 508 14.64 25.21 -0.46
N LEU A 509 14.81 26.54 -0.41
CA LEU A 509 14.89 27.32 0.82
C LEU A 509 13.58 28.09 0.99
N ASN A 510 12.85 27.81 2.06
CA ASN A 510 11.58 28.47 2.39
C ASN A 510 10.54 28.54 1.24
N GLY A 511 10.59 27.57 0.33
CA GLY A 511 9.68 27.46 -0.83
C GLY A 511 10.23 28.01 -2.15
N LYS A 512 11.42 28.63 -2.15
CA LYS A 512 12.11 29.11 -3.36
C LYS A 512 13.26 28.18 -3.75
N SER A 513 13.45 27.95 -5.04
CA SER A 513 14.61 27.24 -5.57
C SER A 513 15.86 28.11 -5.43
N VAL A 514 16.91 27.58 -4.79
CA VAL A 514 18.12 28.36 -4.50
C VAL A 514 19.41 27.79 -5.10
N CYS A 515 19.53 26.47 -5.23
CA CYS A 515 20.72 25.86 -5.83
C CYS A 515 20.42 24.53 -6.51
N GLU A 516 21.25 24.17 -7.50
CA GLU A 516 21.20 22.92 -8.24
C GLU A 516 22.52 22.15 -8.08
N VAL A 517 22.43 20.86 -7.78
CA VAL A 517 23.58 19.95 -7.59
C VAL A 517 23.38 18.72 -8.47
N GLN A 518 24.41 18.36 -9.22
CA GLN A 518 24.50 17.09 -9.95
C GLN A 518 25.28 16.09 -9.09
N PRO A 519 24.62 15.10 -8.46
CA PRO A 519 25.30 14.12 -7.63
C PRO A 519 26.12 13.14 -8.50
N SER A 520 27.17 12.58 -7.90
CA SER A 520 27.94 11.43 -8.43
C SER A 520 27.88 10.22 -7.49
N ARG A 521 27.19 10.34 -6.36
CA ARG A 521 26.87 9.26 -5.42
C ARG A 521 25.56 9.56 -4.68
N GLY A 522 25.10 8.57 -3.92
CA GLY A 522 23.98 8.69 -3.00
C GLY A 522 22.63 8.22 -3.56
N LEU A 523 21.70 7.91 -2.66
CA LEU A 523 20.36 7.44 -2.95
C LEU A 523 19.32 8.44 -2.46
N ARG A 524 18.28 8.69 -3.26
CA ARG A 524 17.26 9.71 -2.94
C ARG A 524 16.30 9.25 -1.85
N GLN A 525 16.18 10.02 -0.77
CA GLN A 525 15.20 9.80 0.28
C GLN A 525 13.79 10.20 -0.18
N GLY A 526 12.89 9.24 -0.33
CA GLY A 526 11.53 9.44 -0.87
C GLY A 526 11.31 8.82 -2.25
N CYS A 527 12.36 8.27 -2.87
CA CYS A 527 12.25 7.42 -4.06
C CYS A 527 11.77 6.01 -3.64
N PRO A 528 10.79 5.40 -4.33
CA PRO A 528 10.31 4.05 -4.03
C PRO A 528 11.37 2.93 -4.12
N LEU A 529 12.38 3.09 -4.97
CA LEU A 529 13.41 2.09 -5.22
C LEU A 529 14.59 2.18 -4.23
N SER A 530 14.92 3.38 -3.75
CA SER A 530 16.11 3.62 -2.90
C SER A 530 16.22 2.72 -1.66
N PRO A 531 15.15 2.42 -0.89
CA PRO A 531 15.26 1.57 0.30
C PRO A 531 15.74 0.15 -0.04
N TYR A 532 15.33 -0.38 -1.20
CA TYR A 532 15.73 -1.72 -1.64
C TYR A 532 17.18 -1.75 -2.09
N LEU A 533 17.62 -0.73 -2.84
CA LEU A 533 19.04 -0.61 -3.22
C LEU A 533 19.94 -0.46 -2.00
N PHE A 534 19.48 0.27 -0.98
CA PHE A 534 20.22 0.44 0.27
C PHE A 534 20.43 -0.90 1.00
N ILE A 535 19.38 -1.72 1.16
CA ILE A 535 19.53 -3.02 1.84
C ILE A 535 20.36 -4.01 1.03
N LEU A 536 20.35 -3.92 -0.31
CA LEU A 536 21.23 -4.73 -1.16
C LEU A 536 22.71 -4.34 -0.98
N CYS A 537 23.02 -3.05 -0.87
CA CYS A 537 24.37 -2.61 -0.47
C CYS A 537 24.76 -3.12 0.93
N ALA A 538 23.84 -3.01 1.90
CA ALA A 538 24.08 -3.47 3.27
C ALA A 538 24.28 -5.00 3.38
N GLU A 539 23.81 -5.77 2.40
CA GLU A 539 24.06 -7.21 2.34
C GLU A 539 25.56 -7.52 2.21
N ALA A 540 26.32 -6.70 1.47
CA ALA A 540 27.76 -6.83 1.39
C ALA A 540 28.42 -6.71 2.79
N PHE A 541 27.92 -5.78 3.62
CA PHE A 541 28.37 -5.64 5.01
C PHE A 541 28.01 -6.87 5.85
N SER A 542 26.79 -7.40 5.67
CA SER A 542 26.35 -8.65 6.33
C SER A 542 27.28 -9.82 5.99
N CYS A 543 27.65 -9.96 4.71
CA CYS A 543 28.56 -11.00 4.23
C CYS A 543 29.97 -10.88 4.82
N LEU A 544 30.53 -9.67 4.89
CA LEU A 544 31.84 -9.44 5.53
C LEU A 544 31.85 -9.87 7.01
N ILE A 545 30.79 -9.54 7.74
CA ILE A 545 30.65 -9.95 9.15
C ILE A 545 30.52 -11.47 9.26
N LYS A 546 29.72 -12.10 8.39
CA LYS A 546 29.51 -13.54 8.37
C LYS A 546 30.77 -14.33 8.02
N LYS A 547 31.60 -13.83 7.11
CA LYS A 547 32.91 -14.43 6.83
C LYS A 547 33.81 -14.40 8.05
N ALA A 548 33.88 -13.26 8.75
CA ALA A 548 34.70 -13.15 9.95
C ALA A 548 34.15 -14.01 11.11
N GLU A 549 32.83 -14.17 11.22
CA GLU A 549 32.17 -15.15 12.10
C GLU A 549 32.59 -16.58 11.78
N ASN A 550 32.50 -17.01 10.51
CA ASN A 550 32.85 -18.36 10.06
C ASN A 550 34.35 -18.67 10.23
N ASN A 551 35.21 -17.67 10.06
CA ASN A 551 36.65 -17.79 10.28
C ASN A 551 37.04 -17.82 11.77
N GLY A 552 36.07 -17.86 12.69
CA GLY A 552 36.32 -17.99 14.12
C GLY A 552 36.89 -16.75 14.80
N ARG A 553 36.80 -15.55 14.18
CA ARG A 553 37.33 -14.28 14.73
C ARG A 553 36.54 -13.72 15.92
N GLY A 554 35.79 -14.56 16.63
CA GLY A 554 35.06 -14.21 17.86
C GLY A 554 33.88 -13.25 17.69
N LEU A 555 33.42 -13.04 16.45
CA LEU A 555 32.17 -12.35 16.14
C LEU A 555 30.95 -13.20 16.48
N GLY A 556 29.94 -12.54 17.03
CA GLY A 556 28.68 -13.12 17.46
C GLY A 556 28.65 -13.64 18.89
N ILE A 557 27.42 -13.75 19.38
CA ILE A 557 27.09 -14.27 20.69
C ILE A 557 26.02 -15.36 20.59
N GLN A 558 26.08 -16.31 21.52
CA GLN A 558 25.01 -17.28 21.74
C GLN A 558 24.31 -16.94 23.04
N CYS A 559 22.99 -16.73 22.98
CA CYS A 559 22.20 -16.43 24.17
C CYS A 559 22.03 -17.62 25.11
N SER A 560 22.23 -18.84 24.61
CA SER A 560 22.17 -20.09 25.36
C SER A 560 23.02 -21.16 24.65
N ARG A 561 23.40 -22.23 25.38
CA ARG A 561 24.13 -23.38 24.80
C ARG A 561 23.28 -24.03 23.70
N GLY A 562 23.84 -24.21 22.50
CA GLY A 562 23.12 -24.80 21.35
C GLY A 562 22.09 -23.88 20.69
N GLY A 563 22.04 -22.59 21.08
CA GLY A 563 21.24 -21.59 20.38
C GLY A 563 21.96 -21.03 19.14
N PRO A 564 21.23 -20.32 18.26
CA PRO A 564 21.82 -19.70 17.09
C PRO A 564 22.88 -18.66 17.49
N LEU A 565 23.96 -18.59 16.71
CA LEU A 565 24.98 -17.54 16.84
C LEU A 565 24.47 -16.27 16.16
N ILE A 566 24.44 -15.16 16.89
CA ILE A 566 23.96 -13.87 16.40
C ILE A 566 25.14 -12.90 16.38
N SER A 567 25.60 -12.52 15.18
CA SER A 567 26.70 -11.56 14.98
C SER A 567 26.26 -10.13 14.76
N HIS A 568 25.12 -9.93 14.09
CA HIS A 568 24.62 -8.59 13.79
C HIS A 568 23.10 -8.60 13.58
N MET A 569 22.48 -7.44 13.75
CA MET A 569 21.08 -7.17 13.47
C MET A 569 20.97 -5.82 12.76
N PHE A 570 20.39 -5.81 11.57
CA PHE A 570 20.18 -4.62 10.77
C PHE A 570 18.68 -4.30 10.68
N PHE A 571 18.39 -3.02 10.83
CA PHE A 571 17.11 -2.43 10.50
C PHE A 571 17.36 -1.18 9.67
N ALA A 572 17.56 -1.37 8.36
CA ALA A 572 18.04 -0.33 7.47
C ALA A 572 19.40 0.21 7.96
N ASP A 573 19.48 1.49 8.35
CA ASP A 573 20.68 2.14 8.87
C ASP A 573 20.94 1.82 10.36
N ASP A 574 19.90 1.51 11.15
CA ASP A 574 20.04 1.14 12.56
C ASP A 574 20.66 -0.26 12.69
N SER A 575 21.92 -0.31 13.13
CA SER A 575 22.73 -1.54 13.14
C SER A 575 23.26 -1.86 14.54
N ILE A 576 23.16 -3.12 14.96
CA ILE A 576 23.80 -3.63 16.19
C ILE A 576 24.71 -4.79 15.83
N LEU A 577 25.96 -4.74 16.28
CA LEU A 577 26.92 -5.84 16.23
C LEU A 577 27.04 -6.48 17.61
N PHE A 578 27.22 -7.80 17.62
CA PHE A 578 27.44 -8.58 18.83
C PHE A 578 28.76 -9.35 18.70
N SER A 579 29.57 -9.36 19.75
CA SER A 579 30.84 -10.08 19.75
C SER A 579 31.32 -10.39 21.16
N ARG A 580 32.43 -11.13 21.25
CA ARG A 580 33.21 -11.19 22.47
C ARG A 580 33.90 -9.83 22.71
N ALA A 581 34.06 -9.48 23.97
CA ALA A 581 34.84 -8.31 24.39
C ALA A 581 36.32 -8.73 24.48
N SER A 582 37.01 -8.75 23.34
CA SER A 582 38.45 -9.01 23.26
C SER A 582 39.11 -8.11 22.22
N TRP A 583 40.42 -7.92 22.36
CA TRP A 583 41.22 -7.08 21.46
C TRP A 583 41.12 -7.55 20.00
N GLU A 584 41.25 -8.85 19.76
CA GLU A 584 41.24 -9.46 18.43
C GLU A 584 39.89 -9.28 17.74
N CYS A 585 38.79 -9.40 18.51
CA CYS A 585 37.44 -9.20 18.01
C CYS A 585 37.20 -7.73 17.63
N SER A 586 37.59 -6.80 18.50
CA SER A 586 37.47 -5.36 18.25
C SER A 586 38.32 -4.92 17.06
N LEU A 587 39.53 -5.46 16.91
CA LEU A 587 40.41 -5.18 15.77
C LEU A 587 39.77 -5.70 14.47
N SER A 588 39.21 -6.91 14.49
CA SER A 588 38.49 -7.48 13.36
C SER A 588 37.27 -6.63 12.97
N ILE A 589 36.51 -6.14 13.95
CA ILE A 589 35.38 -5.23 13.72
C ILE A 589 35.89 -3.96 13.05
N ARG A 590 36.90 -3.29 13.61
CA ARG A 590 37.48 -2.07 13.03
C ARG A 590 37.94 -2.27 11.58
N GLU A 591 38.59 -3.40 11.28
CA GLU A 591 38.99 -3.74 9.92
C GLU A 591 37.78 -3.89 8.98
N ILE A 592 36.75 -4.63 9.40
CA ILE A 592 35.53 -4.82 8.59
C ILE A 592 34.85 -3.47 8.32
N LEU A 593 34.71 -2.63 9.35
CA LEU A 593 34.11 -1.30 9.22
C LEU A 593 34.90 -0.42 8.25
N HIS A 594 36.23 -0.45 8.34
CA HIS A 594 37.11 0.29 7.43
C HIS A 594 36.98 -0.21 5.98
N VAL A 595 37.06 -1.52 5.75
CA VAL A 595 36.92 -2.12 4.41
C VAL A 595 35.58 -1.75 3.79
N TYR A 596 34.49 -1.90 4.55
CA TYR A 596 33.17 -1.57 4.06
C TYR A 596 33.03 -0.08 3.75
N ALA A 597 33.58 0.81 4.60
CA ALA A 597 33.56 2.25 4.36
C ALA A 597 34.34 2.64 3.10
N CYS A 598 35.54 2.09 2.90
CA CYS A 598 36.38 2.35 1.73
C CYS A 598 35.75 1.87 0.41
N GLY A 599 34.99 0.77 0.43
CA GLY A 599 34.31 0.24 -0.75
C GLY A 599 32.98 0.93 -1.06
N SER A 600 32.13 1.08 -0.04
CA SER A 600 30.74 1.55 -0.19
C SER A 600 30.56 3.07 -0.11
N GLY A 601 31.55 3.78 0.44
CA GLY A 601 31.46 5.20 0.82
C GLY A 601 30.68 5.48 2.10
N GLN A 602 30.07 4.47 2.72
CA GLN A 602 29.32 4.64 3.96
C GLN A 602 30.25 4.83 5.16
N GLU A 603 30.12 5.95 5.85
CA GLU A 603 30.94 6.30 7.00
C GLU A 603 30.19 6.07 8.31
N ILE A 604 30.89 5.58 9.33
CA ILE A 604 30.32 5.37 10.67
C ILE A 604 30.54 6.62 11.50
N ASN A 605 29.48 7.07 12.17
CA ASN A 605 29.56 8.12 13.15
C ASN A 605 30.00 7.54 14.49
N LEU A 606 31.30 7.60 14.78
CA LEU A 606 31.88 7.06 16.01
C LEU A 606 31.34 7.76 17.27
N GLN A 607 31.07 9.07 17.20
CA GLN A 607 30.53 9.86 18.33
C GLN A 607 29.08 9.50 18.70
N LYS A 608 28.30 8.99 17.73
CA LYS A 608 26.92 8.55 17.96
C LYS A 608 26.79 7.06 18.18
N SER A 609 27.80 6.31 17.76
CA SER A 609 27.90 4.89 18.02
C SER A 609 28.17 4.69 19.51
N LYS A 610 27.70 3.56 20.06
CA LYS A 610 27.85 3.25 21.48
C LYS A 610 28.15 1.79 21.69
N VAL A 611 28.99 1.49 22.68
CA VAL A 611 29.30 0.10 23.08
C VAL A 611 28.70 -0.22 24.44
N THR A 612 28.22 -1.45 24.61
CA THR A 612 27.72 -1.98 25.89
C THR A 612 28.48 -3.26 26.22
N PHE A 613 29.08 -3.33 27.40
CA PHE A 613 29.83 -4.49 27.86
C PHE A 613 29.03 -5.34 28.86
N SER A 614 29.36 -6.64 28.95
CA SER A 614 28.84 -7.48 30.03
C SER A 614 29.52 -7.17 31.37
N PRO A 615 28.83 -7.39 32.51
CA PRO A 615 29.39 -7.10 33.84
C PRO A 615 30.69 -7.82 34.21
N ASN A 616 31.07 -8.89 33.50
CA ASN A 616 32.31 -9.64 33.74
C ASN A 616 33.53 -9.12 32.94
N VAL A 617 33.40 -8.01 32.22
CA VAL A 617 34.52 -7.33 31.55
C VAL A 617 35.15 -6.36 32.55
N VAL A 618 36.45 -6.53 32.82
CA VAL A 618 37.21 -5.65 33.71
C VAL A 618 37.42 -4.27 33.10
N GLU A 619 37.51 -3.24 33.94
CA GLU A 619 37.48 -1.84 33.51
C GLU A 619 38.69 -1.47 32.63
N GLU A 620 39.86 -2.05 32.92
CA GLU A 620 41.07 -1.88 32.11
C GLU A 620 40.87 -2.41 30.68
N THR A 621 40.20 -3.56 30.55
CA THR A 621 39.87 -4.12 29.24
C THR A 621 38.87 -3.24 28.51
N LYS A 622 37.86 -2.69 29.20
CA LYS A 622 36.91 -1.76 28.57
C LYS A 622 37.61 -0.53 28.01
N ALA A 623 38.48 0.10 28.80
CA ALA A 623 39.24 1.30 28.37
C ALA A 623 40.05 1.03 27.10
N VAL A 624 40.76 -0.10 27.05
CA VAL A 624 41.53 -0.52 25.86
C VAL A 624 40.63 -0.74 24.65
N LEU A 625 39.46 -1.37 24.82
CA LEU A 625 38.54 -1.64 23.70
C LEU A 625 37.82 -0.36 23.21
N ILE A 626 37.50 0.56 24.13
CA ILE A 626 36.91 1.87 23.82
C ILE A 626 37.90 2.70 22.98
N ASP A 627 39.16 2.75 23.39
CA ASP A 627 40.23 3.44 22.66
C ASP A 627 40.45 2.82 21.26
N LEU A 628 40.55 1.49 21.19
CA LEU A 628 40.73 0.78 19.92
C LEU A 628 39.61 1.05 18.90
N LEU A 629 38.36 1.06 19.37
CA LEU A 629 37.16 1.26 18.53
C LEU A 629 36.86 2.74 18.28
N GLY A 630 37.32 3.65 19.14
CA GLY A 630 36.95 5.06 19.15
C GLY A 630 35.49 5.30 19.48
N ILE A 631 34.84 4.41 20.25
CA ILE A 631 33.40 4.43 20.55
C ILE A 631 33.17 4.53 22.06
N GLU A 632 32.32 5.46 22.49
CA GLU A 632 31.98 5.68 23.91
C GLU A 632 31.13 4.53 24.51
N GLU A 633 31.36 4.26 25.81
CA GLU A 633 30.53 3.30 26.56
C GLU A 633 29.14 3.86 26.87
N CYS A 634 28.13 3.01 26.71
CA CYS A 634 26.75 3.32 27.05
C CYS A 634 26.48 3.14 28.55
N LEU A 635 26.61 4.20 29.33
CA LEU A 635 26.34 4.19 30.78
C LEU A 635 24.85 4.34 31.16
N GLN A 636 24.00 4.79 30.23
CA GLN A 636 22.57 5.09 30.47
C GLN A 636 21.60 4.22 29.63
N GLN A 637 20.29 4.30 29.93
CA GLN A 637 19.22 3.66 29.14
C GLN A 637 19.17 4.25 27.72
N ASP A 638 19.90 3.65 26.80
CA ASP A 638 19.83 4.00 25.38
C ASP A 638 18.55 3.46 24.73
N GLN A 639 18.16 4.02 23.59
CA GLN A 639 17.00 3.57 22.84
C GLN A 639 17.42 2.83 21.57
N TYR A 640 16.79 1.69 21.29
CA TYR A 640 16.89 0.98 20.02
C TYR A 640 15.51 0.90 19.38
N LEU A 641 15.40 1.37 18.13
CA LEU A 641 14.15 1.44 17.37
C LEU A 641 13.01 2.11 18.17
N GLY A 642 13.35 3.16 18.93
CA GLY A 642 12.41 3.93 19.76
C GLY A 642 11.96 3.23 21.04
N LEU A 643 12.67 2.19 21.49
CA LEU A 643 12.40 1.44 22.72
C LEU A 643 13.64 1.39 23.62
N PRO A 644 13.48 1.45 24.94
CA PRO A 644 14.60 1.43 25.88
C PRO A 644 15.28 0.07 25.92
N THR A 645 16.59 0.00 25.68
CA THR A 645 17.37 -1.25 25.53
C THR A 645 17.46 -2.07 26.81
N LEU A 646 17.40 -1.43 27.98
CA LEU A 646 17.48 -2.09 29.29
C LEU A 646 16.24 -1.77 30.13
N VAL A 647 15.36 -2.77 30.30
CA VAL A 647 14.26 -2.68 31.26
C VAL A 647 14.79 -3.03 32.65
N GLY A 648 15.28 -2.00 33.35
CA GLY A 648 15.76 -2.13 34.73
C GLY A 648 14.66 -2.45 35.75
N ARG A 649 14.99 -2.43 37.04
CA ARG A 649 14.03 -2.73 38.14
C ARG A 649 12.83 -1.76 38.15
N ASN A 650 13.04 -0.48 37.79
CA ASN A 650 11.98 0.52 37.79
C ASN A 650 11.30 0.65 36.41
N LYS A 651 10.33 -0.24 36.17
CA LYS A 651 9.54 -0.27 34.93
C LYS A 651 8.70 0.99 34.68
N ARG A 652 8.42 1.79 35.72
CA ARG A 652 7.58 3.00 35.60
C ARG A 652 8.30 4.10 34.82
N ILE A 653 9.58 4.31 35.10
CA ILE A 653 10.42 5.30 34.41
C ILE A 653 10.55 4.94 32.92
N VAL A 654 10.80 3.66 32.64
CA VAL A 654 11.00 3.11 31.28
C VAL A 654 9.80 3.37 30.35
N PHE A 655 8.58 3.43 30.89
CA PHE A 655 7.36 3.62 30.10
C PHE A 655 6.71 5.01 30.26
N ASN A 656 7.31 5.92 31.03
CA ASN A 656 6.83 7.30 31.15
C ASN A 656 6.86 8.06 29.82
N ASP A 657 7.84 7.77 28.96
CA ASP A 657 7.93 8.34 27.60
C ASP A 657 6.64 8.15 26.79
N ILE A 658 5.94 7.03 27.00
CA ILE A 658 4.65 6.76 26.34
C ILE A 658 3.59 7.76 26.82
N MET A 659 3.52 7.98 28.14
CA MET A 659 2.60 8.97 28.70
C MET A 659 2.92 10.36 28.19
N GLU A 660 4.20 10.76 28.16
CA GLU A 660 4.60 12.06 27.65
C GLU A 660 4.22 12.25 26.18
N ARG A 661 4.44 11.23 25.35
CA ARG A 661 4.05 11.25 23.92
C ARG A 661 2.54 11.38 23.76
N VAL A 662 1.76 10.61 24.51
CA VAL A 662 0.29 10.70 24.49
C VAL A 662 -0.16 12.07 24.99
N TRP A 663 0.41 12.56 26.10
CA TRP A 663 0.06 13.83 26.70
C TRP A 663 0.37 15.03 25.80
N LYS A 664 1.57 15.06 25.21
CA LYS A 664 1.99 16.08 24.24
C LYS A 664 1.04 16.09 23.05
N LYS A 665 0.58 14.91 22.61
CA LYS A 665 -0.40 14.80 21.52
C LYS A 665 -1.77 15.34 21.92
N LEU A 666 -2.31 14.92 23.08
CA LEU A 666 -3.60 15.40 23.60
C LEU A 666 -3.58 16.93 23.82
N ARG A 667 -2.50 17.48 24.37
CA ARG A 667 -2.31 18.94 24.54
C ARG A 667 -2.25 19.71 23.22
N SER A 668 -1.65 19.10 22.18
CA SER A 668 -1.58 19.73 20.86
C SER A 668 -2.97 19.90 20.22
N TRP A 669 -3.94 19.11 20.66
CA TRP A 669 -5.34 19.21 20.25
C TRP A 669 -6.08 20.15 21.23
N LYS A 670 -5.91 21.47 21.07
CA LYS A 670 -6.63 22.47 21.90
C LYS A 670 -8.15 22.21 21.87
N ASP A 671 -8.80 22.36 23.02
CA ASP A 671 -10.21 22.00 23.24
C ASP A 671 -11.25 22.72 22.36
N ASN A 672 -10.90 23.84 21.69
CA ASN A 672 -11.84 24.68 20.94
C ASN A 672 -12.00 24.30 19.45
N TYR A 673 -11.30 23.28 18.98
CA TYR A 673 -11.18 22.98 17.55
C TYR A 673 -11.84 21.69 17.08
N PHE A 674 -12.41 20.88 17.97
CA PHE A 674 -12.95 19.57 17.59
C PHE A 674 -14.36 19.36 18.13
N SER A 675 -15.23 18.78 17.29
CA SER A 675 -16.50 18.25 17.75
C SER A 675 -16.29 17.03 18.65
N VAL A 676 -17.34 16.63 19.38
CA VAL A 676 -17.29 15.40 20.19
C VAL A 676 -17.07 14.16 19.29
N GLY A 677 -17.61 14.16 18.06
CA GLY A 677 -17.32 13.11 17.07
C GLY A 677 -15.86 13.11 16.62
N GLY A 678 -15.28 14.28 16.37
CA GLY A 678 -13.86 14.41 16.06
C GLY A 678 -12.94 13.93 17.18
N LYS A 679 -13.31 14.18 18.46
CA LYS A 679 -12.60 13.64 19.62
C LYS A 679 -12.64 12.11 19.70
N GLU A 680 -13.75 11.47 19.31
CA GLU A 680 -13.90 10.01 19.33
C GLU A 680 -12.88 9.38 18.37
N ILE A 681 -12.87 9.89 17.13
CA ILE A 681 -11.96 9.45 16.07
C ILE A 681 -10.51 9.68 16.48
N LEU A 682 -10.19 10.84 17.05
CA LEU A 682 -8.85 11.19 17.52
C LEU A 682 -8.30 10.22 18.57
N ILE A 683 -9.14 9.90 19.57
CA ILE A 683 -8.75 8.95 20.61
C ILE A 683 -8.50 7.58 19.98
N ARG A 684 -9.45 7.06 19.19
CA ARG A 684 -9.39 5.70 18.63
C ARG A 684 -8.28 5.52 17.61
N ALA A 685 -8.17 6.44 16.64
CA ALA A 685 -7.27 6.33 15.52
C ALA A 685 -5.83 6.78 15.84
N VAL A 686 -5.66 7.69 16.81
CA VAL A 686 -4.35 8.29 17.11
C VAL A 686 -3.91 8.03 18.54
N ALA A 687 -4.68 8.45 19.54
CA ALA A 687 -4.21 8.42 20.94
C ALA A 687 -4.01 6.99 21.47
N GLN A 688 -4.97 6.10 21.23
CA GLN A 688 -4.91 4.68 21.60
C GLN A 688 -3.96 3.87 20.71
N ALA A 689 -3.57 4.40 19.56
CA ALA A 689 -2.61 3.76 18.67
C ALA A 689 -1.15 4.00 19.09
N ILE A 690 -0.84 5.11 19.79
CA ILE A 690 0.52 5.44 20.23
C ILE A 690 1.16 4.32 21.06
N PRO A 691 0.48 3.71 22.05
CA PRO A 691 1.08 2.66 22.87
C PRO A 691 1.21 1.30 22.15
N ASN A 692 0.52 1.08 21.02
CA ASN A 692 0.44 -0.25 20.37
C ASN A 692 1.82 -0.83 20.04
N TYR A 693 2.76 0.01 19.61
CA TYR A 693 4.12 -0.44 19.29
C TYR A 693 4.82 -1.03 20.52
N VAL A 694 4.72 -0.36 21.67
CA VAL A 694 5.32 -0.85 22.94
C VAL A 694 4.54 -2.05 23.49
N MET A 695 3.21 -2.00 23.43
CA MET A 695 2.32 -3.09 23.87
C MET A 695 2.50 -4.38 23.05
N SER A 696 3.05 -4.29 21.84
CA SER A 696 3.33 -5.48 21.03
C SER A 696 4.55 -6.27 21.51
N ILE A 697 5.38 -5.68 22.39
CA ILE A 697 6.64 -6.27 22.88
C ILE A 697 6.60 -6.48 24.39
N PHE A 698 5.96 -5.56 25.12
CA PHE A 698 5.92 -5.57 26.57
C PHE A 698 4.51 -5.65 27.12
N GLN A 699 4.37 -6.39 28.21
CA GLN A 699 3.25 -6.28 29.13
C GLN A 699 3.43 -5.00 29.95
N LEU A 700 2.56 -4.02 29.72
CA LEU A 700 2.53 -2.77 30.47
C LEU A 700 1.97 -2.99 31.88
N LEU A 701 2.37 -2.12 32.81
CA LEU A 701 1.83 -2.11 34.15
C LEU A 701 0.35 -1.70 34.13
N VAL A 702 -0.50 -2.41 34.86
CA VAL A 702 -1.95 -2.09 34.98
C VAL A 702 -2.16 -0.64 35.41
N GLY A 703 -1.34 -0.12 36.32
CA GLY A 703 -1.37 1.28 36.74
C GLY A 703 -1.16 2.26 35.58
N LEU A 704 -0.18 1.99 34.71
CA LEU A 704 0.09 2.81 33.52
C LEU A 704 -1.09 2.79 32.53
N CYS A 705 -1.70 1.63 32.30
CA CYS A 705 -2.90 1.52 31.46
C CYS A 705 -4.07 2.34 32.03
N LYS A 706 -4.26 2.33 33.36
CA LYS A 706 -5.26 3.15 34.06
C LYS A 706 -4.95 4.64 33.94
N ASP A 707 -3.69 5.04 34.09
CA ASP A 707 -3.25 6.43 33.94
C ASP A 707 -3.51 6.96 32.52
N LEU A 708 -3.18 6.17 31.49
CA LEU A 708 -3.50 6.48 30.09
C LEU A 708 -5.01 6.57 29.85
N GLY A 709 -5.80 5.64 30.38
CA GLY A 709 -7.27 5.69 30.33
C GLY A 709 -7.83 6.96 30.98
N SER A 710 -7.24 7.40 32.10
CA SER A 710 -7.58 8.66 32.77
C SER A 710 -7.28 9.88 31.88
N MET A 711 -6.14 9.88 31.17
CA MET A 711 -5.80 10.95 30.22
C MET A 711 -6.77 11.02 29.05
N PHE A 712 -7.14 9.87 28.47
CA PHE A 712 -8.12 9.81 27.39
C PHE A 712 -9.50 10.28 27.85
N SER A 713 -9.94 9.86 29.05
CA SER A 713 -11.20 10.31 29.64
C SER A 713 -11.23 11.83 29.86
N LYS A 714 -10.15 12.40 30.42
CA LYS A 714 -10.01 13.86 30.61
C LYS A 714 -10.11 14.62 29.28
N PHE A 715 -9.46 14.13 28.23
CA PHE A 715 -9.53 14.76 26.91
C PHE A 715 -10.93 14.64 26.27
N TRP A 716 -11.57 13.47 26.40
CA TRP A 716 -12.93 13.21 25.91
C TRP A 716 -13.94 14.20 26.52
N TRP A 717 -13.96 14.32 27.85
CA TRP A 717 -14.87 15.22 28.56
C TRP A 717 -14.44 16.70 28.50
N GLY A 718 -13.14 16.98 28.24
CA GLY A 718 -12.56 18.29 27.96
C GLY A 718 -11.99 19.02 29.19
N SER A 719 -11.08 19.98 28.96
CA SER A 719 -10.47 20.84 29.99
C SER A 719 -10.36 22.29 29.52
N LYS A 720 -11.34 23.16 29.83
CA LYS A 720 -11.14 24.60 29.64
C LYS A 720 -10.32 25.14 30.82
N GLU A 721 -9.20 25.81 30.53
CA GLU A 721 -8.46 26.71 31.45
C GLU A 721 -8.41 26.23 32.90
N GLY A 722 -7.84 25.04 33.14
CA GLY A 722 -7.64 24.53 34.50
C GLY A 722 -8.88 24.04 35.24
N LYS A 723 -10.11 24.22 34.72
CA LYS A 723 -11.35 23.69 35.33
C LYS A 723 -11.61 22.26 34.83
N ARG A 724 -11.62 21.29 35.77
CA ARG A 724 -11.99 19.89 35.50
C ARG A 724 -13.46 19.80 35.10
N LYS A 725 -13.77 19.28 33.91
CA LYS A 725 -15.15 18.87 33.56
C LYS A 725 -15.47 17.51 34.19
N ILE A 726 -16.73 17.33 34.55
CA ILE A 726 -17.25 16.10 35.17
C ILE A 726 -17.18 14.94 34.16
N SER A 727 -16.63 13.81 34.59
CA SER A 727 -16.70 12.55 33.85
C SER A 727 -18.05 11.89 34.12
N TRP A 728 -18.96 11.95 33.14
CA TRP A 728 -20.32 11.46 33.29
C TRP A 728 -20.41 9.92 33.27
N VAL A 729 -19.60 9.28 32.42
CA VAL A 729 -19.53 7.82 32.27
C VAL A 729 -18.10 7.36 32.61
N LYS A 730 -17.96 6.18 33.24
CA LYS A 730 -16.64 5.62 33.57
C LYS A 730 -15.93 5.18 32.29
N TRP A 731 -14.59 5.29 32.28
CA TRP A 731 -13.79 4.93 31.10
C TRP A 731 -14.02 3.49 30.63
N ILE A 732 -14.16 2.53 31.55
CA ILE A 732 -14.41 1.12 31.21
C ILE A 732 -15.73 0.91 30.46
N ASP A 733 -16.77 1.68 30.79
CA ASP A 733 -18.06 1.62 30.09
C ASP A 733 -17.96 2.25 28.70
N LEU A 734 -17.12 3.27 28.52
CA LEU A 734 -16.83 3.82 27.19
C LEU A 734 -16.06 2.83 26.30
N CYS A 735 -15.31 1.90 26.90
CA CYS A 735 -14.58 0.86 26.18
C CYS A 735 -15.48 -0.29 25.68
N LYS A 736 -16.73 -0.37 26.16
CA LYS A 736 -17.66 -1.41 25.71
C LYS A 736 -17.96 -1.26 24.20
N PRO A 737 -18.33 -2.38 23.54
CA PRO A 737 -18.86 -2.33 22.18
C PRO A 737 -20.04 -1.37 22.06
N LYS A 738 -20.18 -0.73 20.89
CA LYS A 738 -21.33 0.14 20.58
C LYS A 738 -22.68 -0.58 20.73
N CYS A 739 -22.74 -1.86 20.38
CA CYS A 739 -23.92 -2.71 20.59
C CYS A 739 -24.27 -2.94 22.06
N GLN A 740 -23.34 -2.72 23.00
CA GLN A 740 -23.56 -2.81 24.45
C GLN A 740 -23.61 -1.41 25.11
N GLY A 741 -23.78 -0.35 24.32
CA GLY A 741 -23.88 1.03 24.81
C GLY A 741 -22.56 1.70 25.16
N GLY A 742 -21.41 1.16 24.75
CA GLY A 742 -20.13 1.87 24.81
C GLY A 742 -19.81 2.67 23.54
N LEU A 743 -18.57 3.15 23.42
CA LEU A 743 -18.10 3.97 22.29
C LEU A 743 -17.02 3.28 21.44
N ASN A 744 -16.79 1.97 21.62
CA ASN A 744 -15.69 1.23 20.98
C ASN A 744 -14.30 1.81 21.26
N PHE A 745 -14.09 2.47 22.41
CA PHE A 745 -12.73 2.72 22.88
C PHE A 745 -12.09 1.39 23.28
N LYS A 746 -10.78 1.25 23.09
CA LYS A 746 -10.09 0.02 23.49
C LYS A 746 -9.74 0.02 24.96
N ASP A 747 -10.05 -1.08 25.65
CA ASP A 747 -9.37 -1.41 26.90
C ASP A 747 -7.91 -1.74 26.62
N LEU A 748 -7.00 -0.97 27.21
CA LEU A 748 -5.57 -1.09 26.92
C LEU A 748 -4.97 -2.40 27.43
N ILE A 749 -5.51 -2.97 28.52
CA ILE A 749 -4.98 -4.22 29.09
C ILE A 749 -5.29 -5.39 28.14
N SER A 750 -6.55 -5.54 27.76
CA SER A 750 -7.00 -6.54 26.79
C SER A 750 -6.38 -6.33 25.41
N SER A 751 -6.19 -5.07 25.01
CA SER A 751 -5.46 -4.74 23.77
C SER A 751 -3.99 -5.10 23.85
N ASN A 752 -3.33 -4.95 25.00
CA ASN A 752 -1.94 -5.34 25.18
C ASN A 752 -1.79 -6.86 25.11
N GLN A 753 -2.67 -7.62 25.77
CA GLN A 753 -2.62 -9.08 25.77
C GLN A 753 -2.83 -9.65 24.38
N SER A 754 -3.81 -9.13 23.63
CA SER A 754 -4.10 -9.56 22.25
C SER A 754 -2.97 -9.23 21.27
N LEU A 755 -2.24 -8.12 21.47
CA LEU A 755 -1.04 -7.81 20.69
C LEU A 755 0.12 -8.77 21.00
N LEU A 756 0.31 -9.15 22.26
CA LEU A 756 1.34 -10.13 22.65
C LEU A 756 1.00 -11.55 22.22
N ALA A 757 -0.29 -11.90 22.23
CA ALA A 757 -0.79 -13.17 21.69
C ALA A 757 -0.49 -13.32 20.18
N MET A 758 -0.48 -12.22 19.42
CA MET A 758 -0.02 -12.24 18.02
C MET A 758 1.45 -12.66 17.90
N GLN A 759 2.33 -12.22 18.82
CA GLN A 759 3.74 -12.63 18.80
C GLN A 759 3.87 -14.12 19.17
N ALA A 760 3.10 -14.58 20.16
CA ALA A 760 3.05 -16.00 20.52
C ALA A 760 2.55 -16.87 19.34
N TRP A 761 1.54 -16.40 18.59
CA TRP A 761 1.03 -17.08 17.41
C TRP A 761 2.09 -17.23 16.31
N LYS A 762 2.88 -16.19 16.06
CA LYS A 762 3.99 -16.25 15.08
C LYS A 762 5.06 -17.26 15.45
N ILE A 763 5.43 -17.32 16.74
CA ILE A 763 6.41 -18.31 17.23
C ILE A 763 5.88 -19.74 17.01
N LEU A 764 4.58 -19.95 17.20
CA LEU A 764 3.94 -21.23 16.98
C LEU A 764 3.87 -21.62 15.49
N GLN A 765 3.52 -20.68 14.61
CA GLN A 765 3.36 -20.92 13.17
C GLN A 765 4.68 -21.01 12.40
N HIS A 766 5.73 -20.33 12.87
CA HIS A 766 7.03 -20.29 12.20
C HIS A 766 8.17 -20.70 13.16
N PRO A 767 8.22 -21.98 13.57
CA PRO A 767 9.21 -22.47 14.53
C PRO A 767 10.66 -22.37 14.02
N GLU A 768 10.87 -22.32 12.71
CA GLU A 768 12.19 -22.19 12.07
C GLU A 768 12.74 -20.76 12.03
N SER A 769 11.89 -19.77 12.33
CA SER A 769 12.31 -18.37 12.38
C SER A 769 13.46 -18.15 13.37
N LEU A 770 14.36 -17.20 13.10
CA LEU A 770 15.53 -16.94 13.95
C LEU A 770 15.12 -16.64 15.41
N ILE A 771 14.02 -15.90 15.60
CA ILE A 771 13.46 -15.61 16.93
C ILE A 771 12.91 -16.86 17.62
N ALA A 772 12.16 -17.71 16.91
CA ALA A 772 11.62 -18.93 17.49
C ALA A 772 12.74 -19.90 17.91
N ARG A 773 13.75 -20.10 17.05
CA ARG A 773 14.95 -20.91 17.39
C ARG A 773 15.73 -20.34 18.57
N LEU A 774 15.90 -19.02 18.63
CA LEU A 774 16.55 -18.34 19.77
C LEU A 774 15.78 -18.57 21.08
N LEU A 775 14.46 -18.36 21.08
CA LEU A 775 13.63 -18.50 22.27
C LEU A 775 13.51 -19.97 22.70
N LYS A 776 13.34 -20.90 21.75
CA LYS A 776 13.34 -22.35 22.01
C LYS A 776 14.63 -22.78 22.68
N ALA A 777 15.77 -22.42 22.10
CA ALA A 777 17.07 -22.74 22.65
C ALA A 777 17.33 -22.10 24.03
N LYS A 778 16.70 -20.96 24.35
CA LYS A 778 16.92 -20.25 25.61
C LYS A 778 15.99 -20.67 26.73
N TYR A 779 14.72 -20.93 26.42
CA TYR A 779 13.66 -21.06 27.42
C TYR A 779 12.94 -22.41 27.42
N PHE A 780 12.84 -23.09 26.27
CA PHE A 780 12.03 -24.31 26.14
C PHE A 780 12.67 -25.32 25.18
N LYS A 781 13.83 -25.87 25.55
CA LYS A 781 14.57 -26.80 24.69
C LYS A 781 13.88 -28.15 24.51
N GLN A 782 13.35 -28.69 25.61
CA GLN A 782 12.74 -30.01 25.69
C GLN A 782 11.23 -29.94 25.98
N GLU A 783 10.70 -28.74 26.24
CA GLU A 783 9.29 -28.48 26.55
C GLU A 783 8.57 -27.95 25.30
N GLU A 784 7.29 -28.23 25.17
CA GLU A 784 6.44 -27.58 24.15
C GLU A 784 6.14 -26.13 24.53
N PHE A 785 6.13 -25.23 23.54
CA PHE A 785 5.91 -23.80 23.74
C PHE A 785 4.64 -23.48 24.56
N LEU A 786 3.55 -24.23 24.34
CA LEU A 786 2.27 -24.02 25.02
C LEU A 786 2.31 -24.41 26.50
N GLN A 787 3.23 -25.27 26.92
CA GLN A 787 3.31 -25.83 28.27
C GLN A 787 4.34 -25.12 29.17
N VAL A 788 5.15 -24.21 28.61
CA VAL A 788 6.23 -23.54 29.34
C VAL A 788 5.72 -22.71 30.52
N GLU A 789 6.30 -22.90 31.70
CA GLU A 789 5.98 -22.09 32.88
C GLU A 789 6.91 -20.87 33.05
N VAL A 790 6.43 -19.88 33.79
CA VAL A 790 7.19 -18.65 34.07
C VAL A 790 8.27 -18.93 35.12
N LYS A 791 9.52 -19.08 34.68
CA LYS A 791 10.68 -19.30 35.57
C LYS A 791 11.26 -17.98 36.11
N SER A 792 12.03 -18.04 37.20
CA SER A 792 12.74 -16.88 37.75
C SER A 792 13.89 -16.45 36.83
N GLY A 793 14.17 -15.14 36.74
CA GLY A 793 15.27 -14.63 35.91
C GLY A 793 15.05 -14.65 34.39
N ILE A 794 13.87 -14.96 33.88
CA ILE A 794 13.57 -14.76 32.45
C ILE A 794 13.56 -13.26 32.07
N SER A 795 13.68 -12.96 30.77
CA SER A 795 13.59 -11.59 30.29
C SER A 795 12.17 -11.03 30.46
N HIS A 796 12.05 -9.70 30.49
CA HIS A 796 10.75 -9.04 30.53
C HIS A 796 9.92 -9.31 29.27
N VAL A 797 10.60 -9.36 28.12
CA VAL A 797 10.02 -9.64 26.81
C VAL A 797 9.42 -11.05 26.78
N TRP A 798 10.18 -12.06 27.20
CA TRP A 798 9.70 -13.44 27.24
C TRP A 798 8.50 -13.61 28.18
N ARG A 799 8.55 -12.99 29.36
CA ARG A 799 7.40 -12.97 30.28
C ARG A 799 6.15 -12.35 29.64
N SER A 800 6.33 -11.31 28.83
CA SER A 800 5.23 -10.66 28.10
C SER A 800 4.63 -11.57 27.03
N ILE A 801 5.47 -12.29 26.29
CA ILE A 801 5.02 -13.29 25.30
C ILE A 801 4.24 -14.42 25.97
N LEU A 802 4.70 -14.94 27.11
CA LEU A 802 3.97 -15.97 27.87
C LEU A 802 2.59 -15.50 28.34
N TRP A 803 2.46 -14.22 28.74
CA TRP A 803 1.16 -13.65 29.11
C TRP A 803 0.18 -13.56 27.91
N GLY A 804 0.68 -13.21 26.73
CA GLY A 804 -0.09 -13.26 25.49
C GLY A 804 -0.45 -14.69 25.07
N ARG A 805 0.50 -15.63 25.20
CA ARG A 805 0.29 -17.05 24.94
C ARG A 805 -0.86 -17.63 25.77
N ASN A 806 -1.03 -17.22 27.02
CA ASN A 806 -2.14 -17.70 27.85
C ASN A 806 -3.51 -17.40 27.23
N LEU A 807 -3.69 -16.22 26.62
CA LEU A 807 -4.90 -15.87 25.86
C LEU A 807 -5.00 -16.71 24.59
N LEU A 808 -3.88 -16.89 23.88
CA LEU A 808 -3.82 -17.71 22.67
C LEU A 808 -4.27 -19.15 22.95
N SER A 809 -3.71 -19.81 23.97
CA SER A 809 -4.04 -21.20 24.35
C SER A 809 -5.52 -21.44 24.65
N GLN A 810 -6.26 -20.39 25.01
CA GLN A 810 -7.69 -20.49 25.26
C GLN A 810 -8.49 -20.64 23.96
N GLY A 811 -8.11 -19.93 22.89
CA GLY A 811 -8.77 -19.97 21.57
C GLY A 811 -8.15 -20.91 20.54
N LEU A 812 -7.06 -21.60 20.87
CA LEU A 812 -6.46 -22.64 20.02
C LEU A 812 -7.28 -23.92 20.03
N LYS A 813 -7.41 -24.52 18.84
CA LYS A 813 -8.02 -25.83 18.59
C LYS A 813 -7.18 -26.58 17.57
N TRP A 814 -6.99 -27.89 17.76
CA TRP A 814 -6.43 -28.80 16.77
C TRP A 814 -7.40 -29.06 15.63
N VAL A 815 -6.88 -29.00 14.41
CA VAL A 815 -7.53 -29.49 13.20
C VAL A 815 -6.93 -30.86 12.89
N VAL A 816 -7.81 -31.86 12.74
CA VAL A 816 -7.42 -33.25 12.50
C VAL A 816 -6.92 -33.40 11.07
N GLY A 817 -5.65 -33.74 10.92
CA GLY A 817 -5.03 -34.19 9.69
C GLY A 817 -4.92 -35.71 9.70
N ASN A 818 -3.80 -36.23 10.20
CA ASN A 818 -3.53 -37.66 10.32
C ASN A 818 -3.86 -38.23 11.72
N GLY A 819 -4.20 -37.37 12.68
CA GLY A 819 -4.60 -37.70 14.04
C GLY A 819 -3.47 -38.19 14.96
N LYS A 820 -2.20 -38.20 14.49
CA LYS A 820 -1.07 -38.77 15.22
C LYS A 820 -0.57 -37.88 16.36
N ASN A 821 -0.88 -36.58 16.35
CA ASN A 821 -0.38 -35.64 17.36
C ASN A 821 -1.48 -35.18 18.33
N ILE A 822 -2.70 -35.70 18.20
CA ILE A 822 -3.86 -35.27 18.98
C ILE A 822 -4.27 -36.37 19.95
N ARG A 823 -4.21 -36.09 21.26
CA ARG A 823 -4.73 -36.99 22.30
C ARG A 823 -6.23 -36.78 22.44
N VAL A 824 -6.98 -37.88 22.35
CA VAL A 824 -8.45 -37.85 22.26
C VAL A 824 -9.10 -37.11 23.44
N PHE A 825 -8.65 -37.38 24.67
CA PHE A 825 -9.32 -36.90 25.88
C PHE A 825 -8.70 -35.63 26.49
N GLN A 826 -7.47 -35.26 26.09
CA GLN A 826 -6.72 -34.15 26.72
C GLN A 826 -6.68 -32.88 25.86
N ASP A 827 -6.63 -33.05 24.53
CA ASP A 827 -6.42 -31.95 23.60
C ASP A 827 -7.73 -31.34 23.10
N LYS A 828 -7.68 -30.07 22.66
CA LYS A 828 -8.84 -29.33 22.16
C LYS A 828 -9.03 -29.59 20.67
N TRP A 829 -9.87 -30.53 20.25
CA TRP A 829 -10.06 -30.86 18.83
C TRP A 829 -11.53 -31.06 18.42
N ILE A 830 -12.45 -31.14 19.37
CA ILE A 830 -13.88 -31.32 19.11
C ILE A 830 -14.55 -29.96 18.84
N PRO A 831 -15.49 -29.83 17.88
CA PRO A 831 -16.22 -28.60 17.58
C PRO A 831 -17.30 -28.27 18.64
N ARG A 832 -16.94 -28.28 19.93
CA ARG A 832 -17.82 -27.91 21.05
C ARG A 832 -17.56 -26.45 21.46
N PRO A 833 -18.55 -25.53 21.37
CA PRO A 833 -18.33 -24.09 21.60
C PRO A 833 -17.78 -23.71 22.98
N SER A 834 -17.99 -24.53 24.02
CA SER A 834 -17.62 -24.20 25.40
C SER A 834 -16.22 -24.66 25.82
N SER A 835 -15.75 -25.82 25.35
CA SER A 835 -14.49 -26.43 25.84
C SER A 835 -13.56 -26.97 24.75
N PHE A 836 -14.09 -27.25 23.56
CA PHE A 836 -13.40 -27.99 22.48
C PHE A 836 -12.85 -29.38 22.85
N ARG A 837 -13.22 -29.91 24.02
CA ARG A 837 -12.78 -31.22 24.54
C ARG A 837 -13.93 -32.22 24.57
N THR A 838 -13.58 -33.50 24.66
CA THR A 838 -14.52 -34.57 25.00
C THR A 838 -15.14 -34.31 26.37
N ILE A 839 -16.41 -34.69 26.53
CA ILE A 839 -17.05 -34.85 27.83
C ILE A 839 -16.86 -36.29 28.33
N THR A 840 -16.64 -37.22 27.40
CA THR A 840 -16.30 -38.61 27.70
C THR A 840 -15.14 -38.66 28.71
N PRO A 841 -15.31 -39.31 29.87
CA PRO A 841 -14.25 -39.47 30.87
C PRO A 841 -13.03 -40.17 30.26
N ASP A 842 -11.83 -39.69 30.59
CA ASP A 842 -10.58 -40.30 30.12
C ASP A 842 -10.44 -41.72 30.73
N PRO A 843 -10.46 -42.78 29.92
CA PRO A 843 -10.35 -44.16 30.42
C PRO A 843 -8.94 -44.49 30.92
N GLY A 844 -7.96 -43.59 30.76
CA GLY A 844 -6.56 -43.82 31.12
C GLY A 844 -5.82 -44.54 29.98
N GLY A 845 -4.94 -43.81 29.29
CA GLY A 845 -4.09 -44.33 28.20
C GLY A 845 -3.75 -43.24 27.17
N GLU A 846 -2.64 -43.39 26.43
CA GLU A 846 -2.27 -42.44 25.35
C GLU A 846 -3.06 -42.74 24.05
N ILE A 847 -4.39 -42.62 24.10
CA ILE A 847 -5.25 -42.80 22.92
C ILE A 847 -5.18 -41.56 22.04
N ARG A 848 -4.80 -41.75 20.77
CA ARG A 848 -4.68 -40.68 19.78
C ARG A 848 -5.83 -40.69 18.79
N VAL A 849 -6.09 -39.56 18.15
CA VAL A 849 -7.17 -39.45 17.15
C VAL A 849 -6.92 -40.40 15.96
N ALA A 850 -5.66 -40.69 15.64
CA ALA A 850 -5.28 -41.69 14.65
C ALA A 850 -5.85 -43.08 14.97
N ASP A 851 -6.01 -43.43 16.26
CA ASP A 851 -6.55 -44.72 16.67
C ASP A 851 -8.06 -44.83 16.42
N LEU A 852 -8.76 -43.68 16.35
CA LEU A 852 -10.18 -43.56 15.99
C LEU A 852 -10.41 -43.56 14.47
N LEU A 853 -9.34 -43.53 13.67
CA LEU A 853 -9.41 -43.60 12.23
C LEU A 853 -9.26 -45.05 11.75
N SER A 854 -9.78 -45.30 10.55
CA SER A 854 -9.56 -46.55 9.81
C SER A 854 -8.09 -46.76 9.45
N ARG A 855 -7.70 -48.00 9.10
CA ARG A 855 -6.30 -48.37 8.79
C ARG A 855 -5.64 -47.52 7.69
N ASN A 856 -6.43 -46.94 6.78
CA ASN A 856 -5.96 -46.06 5.71
C ASN A 856 -6.07 -44.56 6.04
N LEU A 857 -6.52 -44.20 7.25
CA LEU A 857 -6.70 -42.83 7.75
C LEU A 857 -7.68 -41.97 6.91
N ARG A 858 -8.61 -42.58 6.17
CA ARG A 858 -9.52 -41.85 5.25
C ARG A 858 -10.95 -41.69 5.77
N TRP A 859 -11.35 -42.46 6.76
CA TRP A 859 -12.66 -42.35 7.41
C TRP A 859 -12.58 -42.70 8.90
N TRP A 860 -13.55 -42.22 9.67
CA TRP A 860 -13.74 -42.55 11.07
C TRP A 860 -14.09 -44.04 11.22
N ASP A 861 -13.46 -44.71 12.19
CA ASP A 861 -13.78 -46.09 12.55
C ASP A 861 -14.96 -46.10 13.53
N ILE A 862 -16.16 -46.34 13.01
CA ILE A 862 -17.41 -46.24 13.75
C ILE A 862 -17.45 -47.22 14.94
N ASP A 863 -16.88 -48.41 14.79
CA ASP A 863 -16.87 -49.43 15.84
C ASP A 863 -15.99 -49.01 17.01
N LYS A 864 -14.84 -48.41 16.74
CA LYS A 864 -13.98 -47.85 17.78
C LYS A 864 -14.60 -46.63 18.46
N LEU A 865 -15.24 -45.75 17.69
CA LEU A 865 -15.95 -44.59 18.24
C LEU A 865 -17.07 -45.03 19.20
N ASN A 866 -17.83 -46.08 18.85
CA ASN A 866 -18.88 -46.64 19.70
C ASN A 866 -18.36 -47.20 21.02
N ARG A 867 -17.13 -47.76 21.02
CA ARG A 867 -16.51 -48.34 22.21
C ARG A 867 -15.86 -47.29 23.12
N LEU A 868 -15.35 -46.20 22.56
CA LEU A 868 -14.47 -45.26 23.27
C LEU A 868 -15.11 -43.91 23.60
N LEU A 869 -16.18 -43.48 22.93
CA LEU A 869 -16.79 -42.15 23.11
C LEU A 869 -18.27 -42.24 23.47
N LEU A 870 -18.74 -41.28 24.29
CA LEU A 870 -20.17 -41.09 24.53
C LEU A 870 -20.91 -40.66 23.25
N PRO A 871 -22.21 -40.96 23.11
CA PRO A 871 -22.99 -40.65 21.90
C PRO A 871 -22.90 -39.18 21.46
N GLY A 872 -22.95 -38.24 22.42
CA GLY A 872 -22.87 -36.80 22.10
C GLY A 872 -21.49 -36.31 21.65
N ASP A 873 -20.39 -36.97 22.04
CA ASP A 873 -19.06 -36.66 21.50
C ASP A 873 -18.87 -37.32 20.13
N LYS A 874 -19.40 -38.55 19.95
CA LYS A 874 -19.37 -39.27 18.67
C LYS A 874 -20.00 -38.45 17.54
N GLU A 875 -21.19 -37.88 17.73
CA GLU A 875 -21.87 -37.06 16.71
C GLU A 875 -21.00 -35.87 16.28
N LEU A 876 -20.35 -35.20 17.25
CA LEU A 876 -19.46 -34.09 16.97
C LEU A 876 -18.19 -34.55 16.24
N VAL A 877 -17.63 -35.71 16.58
CA VAL A 877 -16.47 -36.28 15.88
C VAL A 877 -16.81 -36.62 14.43
N LEU A 878 -17.97 -37.23 14.19
CA LEU A 878 -18.43 -37.55 12.84
C LEU A 878 -18.68 -36.31 11.98
N SER A 879 -18.95 -35.15 12.58
CA SER A 879 -19.07 -33.87 11.87
C SER A 879 -17.72 -33.28 11.41
N ILE A 880 -16.59 -33.80 11.89
CA ILE A 880 -15.25 -33.31 11.53
C ILE A 880 -14.84 -33.93 10.18
N PRO A 881 -14.61 -33.11 9.14
CA PRO A 881 -14.13 -33.61 7.86
C PRO A 881 -12.67 -34.06 7.99
N ILE A 882 -12.36 -35.23 7.41
CA ILE A 882 -11.00 -35.81 7.40
C ILE A 882 -10.28 -35.36 6.13
N SER A 883 -8.98 -35.05 6.26
CA SER A 883 -8.14 -34.68 5.12
C SER A 883 -7.98 -35.85 4.14
N TRP A 884 -8.49 -35.71 2.92
CA TRP A 884 -8.33 -36.72 1.86
C TRP A 884 -6.86 -36.95 1.46
N HIS A 885 -6.02 -35.92 1.64
CA HIS A 885 -4.59 -35.95 1.29
C HIS A 885 -3.69 -36.38 2.44
N GLY A 886 -4.24 -36.72 3.62
CA GLY A 886 -3.45 -37.20 4.76
C GLY A 886 -2.47 -36.15 5.31
N GLY A 887 -2.87 -34.87 5.31
CA GLY A 887 -2.05 -33.78 5.85
C GLY A 887 -1.74 -33.95 7.35
N GLU A 888 -0.72 -33.25 7.85
CA GLU A 888 -0.36 -33.28 9.27
C GLU A 888 -1.39 -32.54 10.15
N ASP A 889 -1.50 -32.95 11.41
CA ASP A 889 -2.28 -32.24 12.41
C ASP A 889 -1.70 -30.85 12.66
N TYR A 890 -2.56 -29.82 12.74
CA TYR A 890 -2.11 -28.46 13.00
C TYR A 890 -3.04 -27.70 13.95
N LEU A 891 -2.49 -26.69 14.62
CA LEU A 891 -3.23 -25.80 15.51
C LEU A 891 -3.82 -24.63 14.74
N ALA A 892 -5.13 -24.45 14.88
CA ALA A 892 -5.90 -23.35 14.29
C ALA A 892 -6.50 -22.45 15.38
N TRP A 893 -6.67 -21.18 15.03
CA TRP A 893 -7.42 -20.22 15.85
C TRP A 893 -8.92 -20.37 15.62
N HIS A 894 -9.68 -20.69 16.66
CA HIS A 894 -11.11 -21.01 16.53
C HIS A 894 -11.98 -19.83 16.08
N PHE A 895 -11.65 -18.61 16.50
CA PHE A 895 -12.48 -17.43 16.25
C PHE A 895 -12.23 -16.79 14.88
N ASP A 896 -11.66 -17.54 13.94
CA ASP A 896 -11.49 -17.15 12.55
C ASP A 896 -11.81 -18.32 11.61
N LYS A 897 -12.42 -18.00 10.47
CA LYS A 897 -12.86 -18.99 9.47
C LYS A 897 -11.71 -19.72 8.78
N HIS A 898 -10.52 -19.11 8.70
CA HIS A 898 -9.33 -19.68 8.10
C HIS A 898 -8.38 -20.27 9.15
N GLY A 899 -8.75 -20.21 10.43
CA GLY A 899 -7.89 -20.66 11.52
C GLY A 899 -6.74 -19.70 11.84
N GLU A 900 -6.78 -18.46 11.34
CA GLU A 900 -5.72 -17.48 11.55
C GLU A 900 -6.01 -16.56 12.74
N TYR A 901 -5.02 -16.37 13.61
CA TYR A 901 -5.16 -15.42 14.71
C TYR A 901 -5.09 -13.98 14.20
N SER A 902 -6.07 -13.15 14.57
CA SER A 902 -6.00 -11.70 14.44
C SER A 902 -6.02 -11.02 15.80
N VAL A 903 -5.38 -9.84 15.91
CA VAL A 903 -5.44 -9.02 17.14
C VAL A 903 -6.88 -8.66 17.49
N HIS A 904 -7.75 -8.51 16.49
CA HIS A 904 -9.15 -8.19 16.70
C HIS A 904 -9.92 -9.34 17.36
N SER A 905 -9.80 -10.56 16.82
CA SER A 905 -10.45 -11.75 17.38
C SER A 905 -9.90 -12.10 18.76
N GLY A 906 -8.59 -11.95 18.97
CA GLY A 906 -8.00 -12.13 20.31
C GLY A 906 -8.47 -11.07 21.31
N TYR A 907 -8.65 -9.83 20.88
CA TYR A 907 -9.21 -8.77 21.73
C TYR A 907 -10.66 -9.07 22.14
N GLN A 908 -11.48 -9.59 21.22
CA GLN A 908 -12.85 -10.01 21.53
C GLN A 908 -12.88 -11.12 22.60
N LEU A 909 -12.00 -12.13 22.47
CA LEU A 909 -11.87 -13.19 23.48
C LEU A 909 -11.48 -12.59 24.86
N ALA A 910 -10.47 -11.73 24.90
CA ALA A 910 -10.02 -11.10 26.15
C ALA A 910 -11.12 -10.29 26.85
N ILE A 911 -11.95 -9.57 26.08
CA ILE A 911 -13.08 -8.81 26.64
C ILE A 911 -14.21 -9.73 27.11
N SER A 912 -14.53 -10.79 26.36
CA SER A 912 -15.59 -11.73 26.74
C SER A 912 -15.34 -12.39 28.11
N GLN A 913 -14.07 -12.59 28.47
CA GLN A 913 -13.67 -13.12 29.77
C GLN A 913 -13.89 -12.12 30.91
N GLN A 914 -13.69 -10.83 30.67
CA GLN A 914 -13.97 -9.79 31.67
C GLN A 914 -15.47 -9.57 31.87
N VAL A 915 -16.28 -9.77 30.81
CA VAL A 915 -17.73 -9.57 30.85
C VAL A 915 -18.46 -10.75 31.48
N SER A 916 -17.88 -11.97 31.45
CA SER A 916 -18.48 -13.16 32.08
C SER A 916 -18.64 -13.05 33.60
N GLU A 917 -18.01 -12.06 34.25
CA GLU A 917 -18.20 -11.74 35.68
C GLU A 917 -19.19 -10.58 35.92
N SER A 918 -19.73 -9.92 34.89
CA SER A 918 -20.66 -8.79 35.05
C SER A 918 -21.78 -8.72 34.00
N SER A 919 -22.94 -9.23 34.44
CA SER A 919 -24.32 -8.90 33.99
C SER A 919 -24.73 -9.28 32.57
N SER A 920 -25.79 -10.09 32.48
CA SER A 920 -26.63 -10.25 31.30
C SER A 920 -27.21 -8.90 30.88
N THR A 921 -26.70 -8.33 29.80
CA THR A 921 -27.39 -7.23 29.12
C THR A 921 -28.61 -7.84 28.44
N SER A 922 -29.81 -7.32 28.72
CA SER A 922 -31.03 -7.81 28.10
C SER A 922 -30.96 -7.63 26.57
N ASP A 923 -31.35 -8.66 25.81
CA ASP A 923 -31.32 -8.67 24.34
C ASP A 923 -31.96 -7.41 23.72
N GLN A 924 -32.98 -6.84 24.38
CA GLN A 924 -33.66 -5.62 23.96
C GLN A 924 -32.75 -4.39 23.93
N SER A 925 -31.85 -4.24 24.92
CA SER A 925 -30.91 -3.12 24.97
C SER A 925 -29.89 -3.18 23.83
N GLN A 926 -29.45 -4.39 23.47
CA GLN A 926 -28.50 -4.63 22.39
C GLN A 926 -29.12 -4.38 21.02
N GLN A 927 -30.38 -4.82 20.83
CA GLN A 927 -31.15 -4.52 19.62
C GLN A 927 -31.34 -3.01 19.43
N TRP A 928 -31.64 -2.26 20.49
CA TRP A 928 -31.78 -0.81 20.41
C TRP A 928 -30.48 -0.12 20.00
N TRP A 929 -29.34 -0.47 20.62
CA TRP A 929 -28.05 0.12 20.26
C TRP A 929 -27.66 -0.18 18.81
N ASN A 930 -27.87 -1.42 18.35
CA ASN A 930 -27.62 -1.79 16.96
C ASN A 930 -28.42 -0.91 15.99
N ARG A 931 -29.70 -0.68 16.29
CA ARG A 931 -30.61 0.19 15.52
C ARG A 931 -30.20 1.66 15.59
N MET A 932 -29.85 2.21 16.76
CA MET A 932 -29.45 3.62 16.87
C MET A 932 -28.14 3.91 16.12
N TRP A 933 -27.16 3.02 16.23
CA TRP A 933 -25.87 3.21 15.56
C TRP A 933 -25.95 2.99 14.05
N SER A 934 -26.93 2.25 13.52
CA SER A 934 -27.15 2.07 12.07
C SER A 934 -27.82 3.28 11.39
N LEU A 935 -28.47 4.18 12.14
CA LEU A 935 -29.16 5.36 11.59
C LEU A 935 -28.23 6.24 10.75
N HIS A 936 -28.74 6.78 9.64
CA HIS A 936 -27.98 7.68 8.75
C HIS A 936 -28.05 9.14 9.21
N ILE A 937 -27.64 9.41 10.44
CA ILE A 937 -27.63 10.74 11.07
C ILE A 937 -26.19 11.20 11.43
N PRO A 938 -25.93 12.52 11.59
CA PRO A 938 -24.60 13.03 11.90
C PRO A 938 -24.00 12.44 13.20
N PRO A 939 -22.68 12.13 13.27
CA PRO A 939 -22.06 11.52 14.45
C PRO A 939 -22.24 12.30 15.75
N LYS A 940 -22.22 13.64 15.68
CA LYS A 940 -22.48 14.53 16.84
C LYS A 940 -23.87 14.31 17.46
N VAL A 941 -24.87 13.99 16.62
CA VAL A 941 -26.25 13.71 17.04
C VAL A 941 -26.34 12.32 17.66
N LYS A 942 -25.71 11.29 17.07
CA LYS A 942 -25.63 9.95 17.67
C LYS A 942 -25.02 9.98 19.07
N ILE A 943 -23.92 10.71 19.24
CA ILE A 943 -23.27 10.84 20.55
C ILE A 943 -24.16 11.62 21.54
N PHE A 944 -24.91 12.64 21.07
CA PHE A 944 -25.88 13.33 21.93
C PHE A 944 -26.96 12.38 22.44
N ILE A 945 -27.56 11.57 21.56
CA ILE A 945 -28.59 10.59 21.93
C ILE A 945 -28.01 9.51 22.84
N TRP A 946 -26.80 9.02 22.56
CA TRP A 946 -26.07 8.12 23.46
C TRP A 946 -25.90 8.72 24.86
N ARG A 947 -25.56 10.02 24.96
CA ARG A 947 -25.47 10.72 26.26
C ARG A 947 -26.82 10.89 26.93
N ALA A 948 -27.88 11.13 26.17
CA ALA A 948 -29.24 11.23 26.71
C ALA A 948 -29.66 9.88 27.33
N TYR A 949 -29.47 8.80 26.58
CA TYR A 949 -29.80 7.43 27.00
C TYR A 949 -28.99 6.99 28.22
N GLY A 950 -27.68 7.27 28.24
CA GLY A 950 -26.78 6.92 29.35
C GLY A 950 -26.83 7.88 30.53
N ASN A 951 -27.85 8.75 30.63
CA ASN A 951 -28.00 9.78 31.65
C ASN A 951 -26.72 10.65 31.87
N ALA A 952 -26.01 10.95 30.77
CA ALA A 952 -24.72 11.62 30.73
C ALA A 952 -24.81 13.08 30.21
N LEU A 953 -26.02 13.65 30.22
CA LEU A 953 -26.27 15.07 29.96
C LEU A 953 -26.28 15.86 31.28
N PRO A 954 -25.82 17.14 31.26
CA PRO A 954 -25.91 18.03 32.41
C PRO A 954 -27.35 18.53 32.61
N SER A 955 -28.26 17.62 32.96
CA SER A 955 -29.60 17.96 33.44
C SER A 955 -29.53 18.48 34.88
N LEU A 956 -30.52 19.26 35.31
CA LEU A 956 -30.59 19.76 36.68
C LEU A 956 -30.61 18.62 37.70
N GLN A 957 -31.33 17.53 37.41
CA GLN A 957 -31.33 16.30 38.23
C GLN A 957 -29.94 15.68 38.37
N ASN A 958 -29.19 15.55 37.27
CA ASN A 958 -27.86 14.94 37.32
C ASN A 958 -26.82 15.85 37.98
N LEU A 959 -26.97 17.17 37.81
CA LEU A 959 -26.15 18.16 38.50
C LEU A 959 -26.42 18.16 40.02
N TRP A 960 -27.69 17.99 40.43
CA TRP A 960 -28.06 17.83 41.84
C TRP A 960 -27.51 16.53 42.44
N GLN A 961 -27.67 15.38 41.77
CA GLN A 961 -27.09 14.09 42.22
C GLN A 961 -25.57 14.14 42.39
N ARG A 962 -24.89 14.99 41.61
CA ARG A 962 -23.45 15.23 41.68
C ARG A 962 -23.07 16.38 42.64
N LYS A 963 -24.01 16.89 43.43
CA LYS A 963 -23.85 17.99 44.41
C LYS A 963 -23.34 19.30 43.80
N VAL A 964 -23.65 19.56 42.52
CA VAL A 964 -23.28 20.80 41.81
C VAL A 964 -24.35 21.88 41.99
N VAL A 965 -25.61 21.49 42.25
CA VAL A 965 -26.76 22.39 42.45
C VAL A 965 -27.54 21.91 43.67
N SER A 966 -28.15 22.84 44.43
CA SER A 966 -28.74 22.61 45.76
C SER A 966 -30.17 22.02 45.75
N SER A 967 -30.92 22.10 44.65
CA SER A 967 -32.28 21.53 44.56
C SER A 967 -32.56 20.79 43.24
N PRO A 968 -33.35 19.69 43.26
CA PRO A 968 -33.78 19.02 42.05
C PRO A 968 -35.04 19.70 41.50
N ARG A 969 -35.02 20.12 40.23
CA ARG A 969 -36.22 20.41 39.43
C ARG A 969 -36.12 19.71 38.07
N GLY A 970 -37.04 18.77 37.83
CA GLY A 970 -37.28 18.10 36.55
C GLY A 970 -36.35 16.92 36.23
N ALA A 971 -36.93 15.74 35.98
CA ALA A 971 -36.21 14.54 35.55
C ALA A 971 -36.15 14.46 34.01
N ALA A 972 -35.00 14.09 33.45
CA ALA A 972 -34.82 13.85 32.01
C ALA A 972 -35.12 12.37 31.64
N ALA A 973 -36.09 11.75 32.33
CA ALA A 973 -36.38 10.32 32.20
C ALA A 973 -37.34 9.98 31.04
N ASP A 974 -37.99 10.97 30.42
CA ASP A 974 -39.06 10.73 29.43
C ASP A 974 -38.59 10.37 28.01
N VAL A 975 -37.28 10.49 27.72
CA VAL A 975 -36.74 10.20 26.38
C VAL A 975 -36.68 8.68 26.09
N LEU A 976 -36.50 7.85 27.12
CA LEU A 976 -36.34 6.38 26.99
C LEU A 976 -37.64 5.68 26.58
N MET A 977 -38.79 6.13 27.09
CA MET A 977 -40.11 5.58 26.77
C MET A 977 -40.59 6.02 25.38
N PHE A 978 -40.29 7.26 24.97
CA PHE A 978 -40.71 7.76 23.66
C PHE A 978 -39.87 7.17 22.51
N VAL A 979 -38.53 7.09 22.67
CA VAL A 979 -37.62 6.61 21.61
C VAL A 979 -37.76 5.12 21.32
N SER A 980 -38.13 4.31 22.31
CA SER A 980 -38.35 2.86 22.13
C SER A 980 -39.66 2.54 21.40
N SER A 981 -40.61 3.49 21.35
CA SER A 981 -41.91 3.35 20.67
C SER A 981 -41.91 3.70 19.17
N ILE A 982 -40.83 4.29 18.65
CA ILE A 982 -40.75 4.70 17.23
C ILE A 982 -40.41 3.50 16.35
N HIS A 983 -41.32 3.08 15.48
CA HIS A 983 -41.17 1.87 14.66
C HIS A 983 -40.37 2.08 13.36
N SER A 984 -40.35 3.28 12.77
CA SER A 984 -39.61 3.53 11.52
C SER A 984 -38.22 4.18 11.78
N ASP A 985 -37.22 3.84 10.96
CA ASP A 985 -35.87 4.40 11.08
C ASP A 985 -35.77 5.85 10.58
N GLU A 986 -36.66 6.25 9.66
CA GLU A 986 -36.74 7.62 9.14
C GLU A 986 -37.32 8.60 10.18
N ASP A 987 -38.39 8.18 10.87
CA ASP A 987 -38.98 8.95 11.97
C ASP A 987 -38.02 9.03 13.16
N LEU A 988 -37.31 7.94 13.46
CA LEU A 988 -36.31 7.92 14.52
C LEU A 988 -35.13 8.85 14.20
N GLY A 989 -34.68 8.87 12.93
CA GLY A 989 -33.66 9.79 12.45
C GLY A 989 -34.10 11.26 12.56
N SER A 990 -35.33 11.56 12.14
CA SER A 990 -35.93 12.90 12.22
C SER A 990 -36.11 13.36 13.68
N PHE A 991 -36.58 12.48 14.56
CA PHE A 991 -36.66 12.75 15.99
C PHE A 991 -35.29 13.09 16.59
N CYS A 992 -34.26 12.32 16.26
CA CYS A 992 -32.90 12.55 16.75
C CYS A 992 -32.36 13.92 16.31
N MET A 993 -32.64 14.32 15.06
CA MET A 993 -32.26 15.63 14.53
C MET A 993 -33.02 16.78 15.23
N LEU A 994 -34.32 16.61 15.46
CA LEU A 994 -35.15 17.57 16.17
C LEU A 994 -34.71 17.73 17.64
N ALA A 995 -34.47 16.63 18.34
CA ALA A 995 -33.97 16.63 19.72
C ALA A 995 -32.63 17.35 19.84
N TRP A 996 -31.73 17.18 18.85
CA TRP A 996 -30.48 17.92 18.78
C TRP A 996 -30.69 19.42 18.52
N ALA A 997 -31.62 19.79 17.63
CA ALA A 997 -31.95 21.18 17.35
C ALA A 997 -32.51 21.89 18.59
N ILE A 998 -33.44 21.25 19.32
CA ILE A 998 -33.99 21.74 20.59
C ILE A 998 -32.89 21.93 21.62
N TRP A 999 -32.01 20.93 21.79
CA TRP A 999 -30.88 21.03 22.70
C TRP A 999 -29.92 22.17 22.34
N GLY A 1000 -29.63 22.35 21.06
CA GLY A 1000 -28.83 23.45 20.54
C GLY A 1000 -29.45 24.81 20.83
N ASN A 1001 -30.75 24.96 20.59
CA ASN A 1001 -31.48 26.20 20.81
C ASN A 1001 -31.55 26.57 22.30
N ARG A 1002 -31.80 25.58 23.17
CA ARG A 1002 -31.73 25.76 24.63
C ARG A 1002 -30.35 26.24 25.10
N ASN A 1003 -29.26 25.68 24.54
CA ASN A 1003 -27.90 26.14 24.85
C ASN A 1003 -27.60 27.53 24.28
N SER A 1004 -28.16 27.89 23.12
CA SER A 1004 -28.05 29.24 22.54
C SER A 1004 -28.74 30.26 23.42
N LEU A 1005 -29.97 29.97 23.86
CA LEU A 1005 -30.70 30.81 24.80
C LEU A 1005 -29.90 31.02 26.09
N TYR A 1006 -29.34 29.95 26.65
CA TYR A 1006 -28.57 30.01 27.91
C TYR A 1006 -27.22 30.77 27.77
N ASN A 1007 -26.51 30.62 26.64
CA ASN A 1007 -25.17 31.19 26.48
C ASN A 1007 -25.14 32.56 25.79
N THR A 1008 -26.12 32.86 24.92
CA THR A 1008 -26.13 34.08 24.09
C THR A 1008 -27.41 34.88 24.18
N GLY A 1009 -28.42 34.43 24.94
CA GLY A 1009 -29.73 35.09 25.06
C GLY A 1009 -30.57 35.06 23.77
N LYS A 1010 -30.15 34.32 22.73
CA LYS A 1010 -30.81 34.27 21.42
C LYS A 1010 -31.48 32.91 21.20
N CYS A 1011 -32.72 32.92 20.74
CA CYS A 1011 -33.56 31.74 20.51
C CYS A 1011 -34.13 31.76 19.09
N LYS A 1012 -34.09 30.63 18.40
CA LYS A 1012 -34.83 30.44 17.14
C LYS A 1012 -36.29 30.08 17.43
N PRO A 1013 -37.26 30.60 16.65
CA PRO A 1013 -38.66 30.19 16.75
C PRO A 1013 -38.84 28.67 16.56
N SER A 1014 -39.83 28.09 17.26
CA SER A 1014 -40.11 26.65 17.25
C SER A 1014 -40.47 26.09 15.87
N GLU A 1015 -41.22 26.86 15.08
CA GLU A 1015 -41.62 26.48 13.72
C GLU A 1015 -40.41 26.32 12.77
N LEU A 1016 -39.43 27.22 12.89
CA LEU A 1016 -38.17 27.17 12.10
C LEU A 1016 -37.25 26.02 12.53
N MET A 1017 -37.30 25.60 13.80
CA MET A 1017 -36.55 24.43 14.27
C MET A 1017 -37.16 23.11 13.78
N ALA A 1018 -38.50 23.00 13.80
CA ALA A 1018 -39.20 21.83 13.31
C ALA A 1018 -39.06 21.67 11.79
N SER A 1019 -39.20 22.77 11.03
CA SER A 1019 -39.07 22.77 9.56
C SER A 1019 -37.64 22.58 9.05
N SER A 1020 -36.60 22.83 9.85
CA SER A 1020 -35.19 22.66 9.43
C SER A 1020 -34.59 21.27 9.68
N ALA A 1021 -35.18 20.46 10.57
CA ALA A 1021 -34.61 19.15 10.96
C ALA A 1021 -34.67 18.10 9.83
N ALA A 1022 -35.79 18.01 9.10
CA ALA A 1022 -35.97 17.06 8.00
C ALA A 1022 -35.14 17.39 6.75
N PRO A 1023 -35.05 18.66 6.28
CA PRO A 1023 -34.15 19.04 5.18
C PRO A 1023 -32.67 18.76 5.49
N LEU A 1024 -32.20 19.06 6.70
CA LEU A 1024 -30.82 18.78 7.12
C LEU A 1024 -30.50 17.28 7.16
N LEU A 1025 -31.48 16.45 7.54
CA LEU A 1025 -31.35 14.99 7.48
C LEU A 1025 -31.26 14.50 6.04
N ALA A 1026 -32.17 14.96 5.17
CA ALA A 1026 -32.20 14.60 3.76
C ALA A 1026 -30.91 15.03 3.04
N GLU A 1027 -30.40 16.23 3.33
CA GLU A 1027 -29.13 16.75 2.82
C GLU A 1027 -27.93 15.91 3.28
N PHE A 1028 -27.86 15.58 4.58
CA PHE A 1028 -26.82 14.69 5.10
C PHE A 1028 -26.85 13.31 4.43
N GLN A 1029 -28.03 12.73 4.25
CA GLN A 1029 -28.20 11.44 3.57
C GLN A 1029 -27.80 11.50 2.09
N ARG A 1030 -28.18 12.57 1.37
CA ARG A 1030 -27.74 12.81 -0.02
C ARG A 1030 -26.22 12.92 -0.12
N SER A 1031 -25.60 13.63 0.82
CA SER A 1031 -24.15 13.82 0.82
C SER A 1031 -23.34 12.54 1.08
N LYS A 1032 -23.86 11.64 1.93
CA LYS A 1032 -23.27 10.30 2.15
C LYS A 1032 -23.31 9.44 0.90
N ARG A 1033 -24.30 9.64 0.01
CA ARG A 1033 -24.35 8.99 -1.32
C ARG A 1033 -23.34 9.58 -2.31
N ALA A 1034 -23.02 10.88 -2.17
CA ALA A 1034 -22.04 11.57 -3.02
C ALA A 1034 -20.56 11.35 -2.59
N ILE A 1035 -20.30 11.04 -1.31
CA ILE A 1035 -18.96 10.81 -0.73
C ILE A 1035 -18.65 9.30 -0.66
N ILE A 1036 -19.02 8.55 -1.70
CA ILE A 1036 -18.27 7.33 -2.02
C ILE A 1036 -17.08 7.85 -2.82
N PRO A 1037 -15.86 7.88 -2.25
CA PRO A 1037 -14.71 8.16 -3.08
C PRO A 1037 -14.71 7.05 -4.14
N ILE A 1038 -14.66 7.46 -5.41
CA ILE A 1038 -14.29 6.57 -6.51
C ILE A 1038 -12.80 6.24 -6.28
N ILE A 1039 -12.53 5.44 -5.26
CA ILE A 1039 -11.44 4.50 -5.25
C ILE A 1039 -12.00 3.39 -6.11
N PRO A 1040 -11.40 3.06 -7.26
CA PRO A 1040 -11.58 1.74 -7.82
C PRO A 1040 -10.91 0.79 -6.83
N SER A 1041 -11.59 0.49 -5.71
CA SER A 1041 -11.48 -0.83 -5.16
C SER A 1041 -11.83 -1.73 -6.32
N VAL A 1042 -10.95 -2.68 -6.63
CA VAL A 1042 -11.35 -3.88 -7.35
C VAL A 1042 -12.36 -4.59 -6.46
N GLN A 1043 -13.57 -4.03 -6.38
CA GLN A 1043 -14.76 -4.81 -6.25
C GLN A 1043 -14.87 -5.49 -7.61
N ILE A 1044 -14.46 -6.75 -7.63
CA ILE A 1044 -15.19 -7.75 -8.40
C ILE A 1044 -16.66 -7.35 -8.26
N ARG A 1045 -17.32 -7.00 -9.38
CA ARG A 1045 -18.71 -6.56 -9.38
C ARG A 1045 -19.54 -7.63 -8.65
N GLY A 1046 -19.78 -7.41 -7.35
CA GLY A 1046 -20.93 -7.97 -6.68
C GLY A 1046 -22.11 -7.28 -7.35
N GLY A 1047 -22.92 -8.05 -8.07
CA GLY A 1047 -24.14 -7.56 -8.67
C GLY A 1047 -25.04 -6.87 -7.63
N PRO A 1048 -26.13 -6.21 -8.08
CA PRO A 1048 -27.12 -5.65 -7.17
C PRO A 1048 -27.48 -6.69 -6.11
N ASN A 1049 -27.38 -6.32 -4.82
CA ASN A 1049 -27.80 -7.16 -3.71
C ASN A 1049 -29.14 -7.80 -4.07
N TRP A 1050 -29.18 -9.12 -4.08
CA TRP A 1050 -30.34 -9.87 -4.50
C TRP A 1050 -31.50 -9.54 -3.54
N LEU A 1051 -32.57 -8.95 -4.07
CA LEU A 1051 -33.84 -8.73 -3.36
C LEU A 1051 -34.83 -9.82 -3.78
N ALA A 1052 -35.60 -10.32 -2.81
CA ALA A 1052 -36.73 -11.20 -3.07
C ALA A 1052 -37.78 -10.48 -3.92
N PRO A 1053 -38.45 -11.18 -4.84
CA PRO A 1053 -39.52 -10.58 -5.63
C PRO A 1053 -40.69 -10.12 -4.74
N PRO A 1054 -41.45 -9.08 -5.15
CA PRO A 1054 -42.66 -8.66 -4.45
C PRO A 1054 -43.70 -9.80 -4.32
N PRO A 1055 -44.65 -9.71 -3.37
CA PRO A 1055 -45.68 -10.72 -3.21
C PRO A 1055 -46.46 -11.00 -4.50
N GLY A 1056 -46.68 -12.27 -4.81
CA GLY A 1056 -47.34 -12.72 -6.05
C GLY A 1056 -46.46 -12.66 -7.32
N GLN A 1057 -45.17 -12.35 -7.20
CA GLN A 1057 -44.22 -12.36 -8.33
C GLN A 1057 -43.15 -13.44 -8.17
N LEU A 1058 -42.72 -14.02 -9.29
CA LEU A 1058 -41.60 -14.95 -9.35
C LEU A 1058 -40.39 -14.27 -9.99
N LYS A 1059 -39.20 -14.54 -9.46
CA LYS A 1059 -37.95 -14.03 -10.01
C LYS A 1059 -37.18 -15.16 -10.69
N ILE A 1060 -36.92 -15.01 -11.98
CA ILE A 1060 -36.10 -15.94 -12.76
C ILE A 1060 -34.69 -15.36 -12.85
N ASN A 1061 -33.73 -16.03 -12.20
CA ASN A 1061 -32.31 -15.76 -12.35
C ASN A 1061 -31.75 -16.70 -13.42
N THR A 1062 -30.97 -16.16 -14.34
CA THR A 1062 -30.32 -16.93 -15.39
C THR A 1062 -28.83 -16.64 -15.41
N ALA A 1063 -28.03 -17.65 -15.75
CA ALA A 1063 -26.60 -17.52 -15.92
C ALA A 1063 -26.15 -18.38 -17.10
N ALA A 1064 -25.21 -17.86 -17.89
CA ALA A 1064 -24.56 -18.59 -18.96
C ALA A 1064 -23.05 -18.63 -18.73
N THR A 1065 -22.40 -19.74 -19.07
CA THR A 1065 -20.94 -19.89 -18.97
C THR A 1065 -20.40 -20.56 -20.22
N LEU A 1066 -19.49 -19.87 -20.89
CA LEU A 1066 -18.76 -20.38 -22.05
C LEU A 1066 -17.56 -21.21 -21.59
N ARG A 1067 -17.34 -22.37 -22.21
CA ARG A 1067 -16.05 -23.07 -22.07
C ARG A 1067 -14.95 -22.31 -22.82
N SER A 1068 -13.72 -22.43 -22.35
CA SER A 1068 -12.52 -21.72 -22.83
C SER A 1068 -12.21 -21.87 -24.34
N ASN A 1069 -12.87 -22.82 -25.02
CA ASN A 1069 -12.76 -23.08 -26.46
C ASN A 1069 -13.98 -22.61 -27.28
N GLY A 1070 -15.00 -22.01 -26.67
CA GLY A 1070 -16.19 -21.46 -27.35
C GLY A 1070 -17.19 -22.50 -27.90
N LEU A 1071 -16.88 -23.80 -27.83
CA LEU A 1071 -17.63 -24.89 -28.51
C LEU A 1071 -18.84 -25.44 -27.74
N ALA A 1072 -19.05 -25.00 -26.50
CA ALA A 1072 -20.21 -25.38 -25.70
C ALA A 1072 -20.54 -24.31 -24.66
N ILE A 1073 -21.82 -24.22 -24.31
CA ILE A 1073 -22.31 -23.33 -23.26
C ILE A 1073 -23.01 -24.11 -22.16
N GLY A 1074 -22.71 -23.77 -20.90
CA GLY A 1074 -23.46 -24.19 -19.73
C GLY A 1074 -24.48 -23.11 -19.37
N VAL A 1075 -25.73 -23.49 -19.21
CA VAL A 1075 -26.84 -22.62 -18.86
C VAL A 1075 -27.41 -23.04 -17.51
N GLY A 1076 -27.54 -22.09 -16.58
CA GLY A 1076 -28.20 -22.27 -15.29
C GLY A 1076 -29.40 -21.33 -15.15
N VAL A 1077 -30.51 -21.86 -14.64
CA VAL A 1077 -31.75 -21.13 -14.37
C VAL A 1077 -32.21 -21.45 -12.95
N GLU A 1078 -32.64 -20.44 -12.21
CA GLU A 1078 -33.23 -20.57 -10.88
C GLU A 1078 -34.44 -19.65 -10.74
N ILE A 1079 -35.59 -20.19 -10.33
CA ILE A 1079 -36.85 -19.45 -10.11
C ILE A 1079 -37.12 -19.39 -8.62
N ARG A 1080 -37.38 -18.19 -8.08
CA ARG A 1080 -37.61 -17.94 -6.66
C ARG A 1080 -38.95 -17.28 -6.39
N ASP A 1081 -39.53 -17.58 -5.22
CA ASP A 1081 -40.78 -16.98 -4.72
C ASP A 1081 -40.55 -15.67 -3.95
N GLU A 1082 -41.63 -15.07 -3.48
CA GLU A 1082 -41.67 -13.83 -2.68
C GLU A 1082 -40.90 -13.89 -1.35
N LYS A 1083 -40.63 -15.10 -0.82
CA LYS A 1083 -39.81 -15.33 0.37
C LYS A 1083 -38.33 -15.52 0.02
N GLY A 1084 -38.02 -15.57 -1.26
CA GLY A 1084 -36.70 -15.82 -1.80
C GLY A 1084 -36.26 -17.28 -1.81
N LEU A 1085 -37.19 -18.19 -1.54
CA LEU A 1085 -36.96 -19.61 -1.62
C LEU A 1085 -36.93 -20.05 -3.09
N VAL A 1086 -36.08 -21.02 -3.39
CA VAL A 1086 -35.99 -21.60 -4.73
C VAL A 1086 -37.20 -22.50 -4.94
N VAL A 1087 -38.03 -22.14 -5.92
CA VAL A 1087 -39.19 -22.93 -6.34
C VAL A 1087 -38.75 -24.01 -7.32
N VAL A 1088 -37.87 -23.67 -8.26
CA VAL A 1088 -37.40 -24.60 -9.28
C VAL A 1088 -36.05 -24.13 -9.85
N ALA A 1089 -35.16 -25.07 -10.16
CA ALA A 1089 -33.88 -24.79 -10.81
C ALA A 1089 -33.60 -25.79 -11.93
N ARG A 1090 -32.85 -25.37 -12.95
CA ARG A 1090 -32.41 -26.22 -14.07
C ARG A 1090 -31.01 -25.82 -14.51
N SER A 1091 -30.19 -26.82 -14.81
CA SER A 1091 -28.90 -26.65 -15.49
C SER A 1091 -28.90 -27.49 -16.77
N LYS A 1092 -28.35 -26.96 -17.86
CA LYS A 1092 -28.31 -27.60 -19.17
C LYS A 1092 -27.05 -27.20 -19.93
N GLN A 1093 -26.39 -28.16 -20.53
CA GLN A 1093 -25.25 -27.91 -21.43
C GLN A 1093 -25.71 -28.04 -22.88
N LEU A 1094 -25.30 -27.09 -23.73
CA LEU A 1094 -25.64 -27.07 -25.15
C LEU A 1094 -24.35 -26.99 -25.99
N PRO A 1095 -24.15 -27.91 -26.95
CA PRO A 1095 -23.04 -27.82 -27.90
C PRO A 1095 -23.32 -26.73 -28.95
N GLY A 1096 -22.29 -25.99 -29.36
CA GLY A 1096 -22.39 -24.93 -30.38
C GLY A 1096 -21.42 -23.78 -30.15
N ASN A 1097 -21.19 -22.98 -31.21
CA ASN A 1097 -20.33 -21.79 -31.15
C ASN A 1097 -21.18 -20.56 -30.80
N PHE A 1098 -21.11 -20.12 -29.54
CA PHE A 1098 -21.96 -19.05 -29.01
C PHE A 1098 -21.12 -17.84 -28.59
N THR A 1099 -21.65 -16.63 -28.79
CA THR A 1099 -21.11 -15.43 -28.10
C THR A 1099 -21.71 -15.32 -26.70
N ALA A 1100 -21.10 -14.49 -25.84
CA ALA A 1100 -21.60 -14.29 -24.47
C ALA A 1100 -23.04 -13.74 -24.47
N GLU A 1101 -23.37 -12.86 -25.42
CA GLU A 1101 -24.69 -12.26 -25.58
C GLU A 1101 -25.74 -13.30 -25.99
N ILE A 1102 -25.41 -14.18 -26.94
CA ILE A 1102 -26.29 -15.29 -27.34
C ILE A 1102 -26.48 -16.27 -26.19
N GLY A 1103 -25.44 -16.46 -25.38
CA GLY A 1103 -25.50 -17.31 -24.21
C GLY A 1103 -26.51 -16.86 -23.15
N GLU A 1104 -26.52 -15.57 -22.84
CA GLU A 1104 -27.49 -14.98 -21.91
C GLU A 1104 -28.93 -15.06 -22.45
N LEU A 1105 -29.12 -14.87 -23.76
CA LEU A 1105 -30.43 -15.02 -24.41
C LEU A 1105 -30.96 -16.47 -24.34
N ILE A 1106 -30.09 -17.45 -24.56
CA ILE A 1106 -30.45 -18.87 -24.43
C ILE A 1106 -30.81 -19.19 -22.97
N ALA A 1107 -30.07 -18.65 -22.00
CA ALA A 1107 -30.37 -18.85 -20.59
C ALA A 1107 -31.74 -18.27 -20.19
N LEU A 1108 -32.08 -17.08 -20.70
CA LEU A 1108 -33.40 -16.48 -20.53
C LEU A 1108 -34.51 -17.33 -21.17
N ARG A 1109 -34.31 -17.82 -22.38
CA ARG A 1109 -35.28 -18.69 -23.09
C ARG A 1109 -35.56 -19.96 -22.30
N GLU A 1110 -34.53 -20.64 -21.80
CA GLU A 1110 -34.69 -21.85 -21.01
C GLU A 1110 -35.39 -21.56 -19.67
N GLY A 1111 -35.18 -20.38 -19.09
CA GLY A 1111 -35.89 -19.96 -17.88
C GLY A 1111 -37.39 -19.71 -18.10
N LEU A 1112 -37.76 -19.09 -19.21
CA LEU A 1112 -39.15 -18.90 -19.59
C LEU A 1112 -39.84 -20.22 -19.94
N GLN A 1113 -39.15 -21.14 -20.62
CA GLN A 1113 -39.66 -22.48 -20.91
C GLN A 1113 -39.87 -23.30 -19.63
N LEU A 1114 -38.96 -23.18 -18.66
CA LEU A 1114 -39.07 -23.80 -17.36
C LEU A 1114 -40.29 -23.28 -16.59
N ALA A 1115 -40.51 -21.96 -16.57
CA ALA A 1115 -41.69 -21.36 -15.96
C ALA A 1115 -43.00 -21.83 -16.63
N LYS A 1116 -43.01 -21.91 -17.98
CA LYS A 1116 -44.15 -22.42 -18.74
C LYS A 1116 -44.43 -23.91 -18.46
N PHE A 1117 -43.40 -24.74 -18.34
CA PHE A 1117 -43.54 -26.16 -18.03
C PHE A 1117 -44.23 -26.40 -16.68
N TYR A 1118 -43.95 -25.56 -15.68
CA TYR A 1118 -44.61 -25.59 -14.37
C TYR A 1118 -45.89 -24.74 -14.29
N ASN A 1119 -46.45 -24.34 -15.43
CA ASN A 1119 -47.70 -23.58 -15.54
C ASN A 1119 -47.69 -22.24 -14.76
N MET A 1120 -46.52 -21.63 -14.61
CA MET A 1120 -46.35 -20.34 -13.93
C MET A 1120 -46.75 -19.20 -14.87
N LYS A 1121 -47.62 -18.28 -14.43
CA LYS A 1121 -48.02 -17.10 -15.22
C LYS A 1121 -46.86 -16.10 -15.29
N VAL A 1122 -46.32 -15.87 -16.49
CA VAL A 1122 -45.19 -14.94 -16.71
C VAL A 1122 -45.70 -13.64 -17.34
N ARG A 1123 -45.37 -12.49 -16.74
CA ARG A 1123 -45.58 -11.15 -17.32
C ARG A 1123 -44.22 -10.42 -17.32
N PRO A 1124 -43.59 -10.17 -18.47
CA PRO A 1124 -42.24 -9.58 -18.50
C PRO A 1124 -42.28 -8.11 -18.03
N MET A 1125 -41.37 -7.75 -17.14
CA MET A 1125 -41.16 -6.37 -16.68
C MET A 1125 -39.72 -5.98 -17.06
N TRP A 1126 -39.57 -5.05 -18.01
CA TRP A 1126 -38.26 -4.64 -18.53
C TRP A 1126 -37.70 -3.46 -17.71
N PHE A 1127 -36.41 -3.53 -17.37
CA PHE A 1127 -35.65 -2.38 -16.86
C PHE A 1127 -34.99 -1.63 -18.04
N PRO A 1128 -34.90 -0.29 -18.04
CA PRO A 1128 -34.74 0.51 -19.26
C PRO A 1128 -33.33 0.56 -19.89
N SER A 1129 -32.40 -0.33 -19.53
CA SER A 1129 -30.97 -0.13 -19.85
C SER A 1129 -30.42 -0.91 -21.04
N LEU A 1130 -31.26 -1.58 -21.84
CA LEU A 1130 -30.83 -2.31 -23.04
C LEU A 1130 -31.87 -2.15 -24.16
N THR A 1131 -31.76 -1.07 -24.94
CA THR A 1131 -32.39 -0.97 -26.26
C THR A 1131 -31.50 -1.69 -27.27
N ILE A 1132 -31.91 -2.89 -27.68
CA ILE A 1132 -31.43 -3.54 -28.92
C ILE A 1132 -32.58 -3.43 -29.92
N PRO A 1133 -32.41 -2.76 -31.07
CA PRO A 1133 -33.45 -2.72 -32.09
C PRO A 1133 -33.68 -4.12 -32.67
N GLY A 1134 -34.92 -4.60 -32.66
CA GLY A 1134 -35.32 -5.85 -33.33
C GLY A 1134 -35.77 -7.01 -32.41
N LEU A 1135 -36.50 -6.72 -31.33
CA LEU A 1135 -37.23 -7.71 -30.53
C LEU A 1135 -38.69 -7.31 -30.40
#